data_AF-A0A7X7R638-F1
#
_entry.id   AF-A0A7X7R638-F1
#
_cell.length_a   1.000
_cell.length_b   1.000
_cell.length_c   1.000
_cell.angle_alpha   90.00
_cell.angle_beta   90.00
_cell.angle_gamma   90.00
#
_symmetry.space_group_name_H-M   'P 1'
#
loop_
_entity.id
_entity.type
_entity.pdbx_description
1 polymer ?
#
loop_
_entity_poly.entity_id
_entity_poly.type
_entity_poly.pdbx_seq_one_letter_code
_entity_poly.pdbx_strand_id
1 'polypeptide(L)'
;MQRLFRFVAFSLLACLTFGGLVACNDDTTAATDVTTTTAAPTSSGDTTTTATEAPTTANTSPYFLAGNFSGYVANDEDFRMTEIPDRAGWYQITVSLTVDNRDNAYDGHYYKVTDGTWTTCYGTDNYALQPAPASPTGGGLGSIWVYDNMELTVLFDSNTLTIYDNSMERELENPVIYGDFSNWSLSDEAAVVLTESDDDNLFVGSLTLPAYTGSDELGYSLAVCLSEKYYVWQGSGSWGANDQYLFDGSAGGMGLVSHLKPEVETTYDLVYNATTHITTVTVTLAEPVIYGDFSNWSLTDAAAVVLTESDDDENLFVGSLTLPAYTGTDELGYSLAVCLTKQLYFWEGVGSWGAGEQYLFDGSAGGMGLVSHLKPEVETTYDLVYNAITHITTVTVTLAEPVIYGDFSSWSLDPANAIVLNQDAEDENLFIGTFNMPAYTGTGEGYMLAVCLTKQLYFWEGVGSWGAGKQYLFSGDDGGMGKVTYLDLDEAMELVFTYNATTHQTSITPPTEKSVAPFEKLAAPTLYGTFTRVDDDSQCFLLEGEGAAIMTKVVGETDLYEITLTLPVFVAPTTGYYTADAGYRFITVLTKANVGWGYYAGEQYLFDGSPAGMGGATIINITEAGAYRFVYNATTNVTTYTKVE
;
A
#
# COMPACT_ATOMS: atom_id res chain seq x y z
N MET A 1 -26.17 -5.19 25.35
CA MET A 1 -27.35 -6.06 25.13
C MET A 1 -27.56 -6.14 23.62
N GLN A 2 -27.35 -7.33 23.02
CA GLN A 2 -27.62 -7.79 21.62
C GLN A 2 -27.24 -6.88 20.42
N ARG A 3 -26.08 -7.09 19.77
CA ARG A 3 -25.81 -8.00 18.61
C ARG A 3 -26.62 -7.71 17.34
N LEU A 4 -25.94 -7.23 16.29
CA LEU A 4 -25.91 -7.92 14.99
C LEU A 4 -24.66 -7.53 14.16
N PHE A 5 -23.89 -8.54 13.77
CA PHE A 5 -22.83 -8.53 12.76
C PHE A 5 -23.46 -8.57 11.36
N ARG A 6 -22.85 -7.93 10.35
CA ARG A 6 -22.29 -8.55 9.12
C ARG A 6 -22.08 -7.57 7.94
N PHE A 7 -20.87 -7.70 7.36
CA PHE A 7 -20.47 -7.69 5.94
C PHE A 7 -20.34 -6.38 5.14
N VAL A 8 -19.07 -5.99 4.98
CA VAL A 8 -18.32 -5.70 3.73
C VAL A 8 -19.13 -5.86 2.43
N ALA A 9 -19.20 -4.76 1.68
CA ALA A 9 -19.40 -4.74 0.23
C ALA A 9 -18.59 -3.57 -0.36
N PHE A 10 -17.59 -3.91 -1.17
CA PHE A 10 -16.84 -2.97 -1.99
C PHE A 10 -17.78 -2.39 -3.05
N SER A 11 -17.69 -1.07 -3.24
CA SER A 11 -18.49 -0.30 -4.18
C SER A 11 -17.63 0.04 -5.40
N LEU A 12 -17.99 -0.46 -6.58
CA LEU A 12 -17.49 0.07 -7.85
C LEU A 12 -18.70 0.39 -8.71
N LEU A 13 -19.15 1.65 -8.64
CA LEU A 13 -20.18 2.20 -9.50
C LEU A 13 -19.83 3.65 -9.80
N ALA A 14 -19.19 3.88 -10.95
CA ALA A 14 -19.11 5.19 -11.58
C ALA A 14 -19.94 5.17 -12.86
N CYS A 15 -20.97 6.02 -12.86
CA CYS A 15 -21.91 6.26 -13.94
C CYS A 15 -21.26 6.88 -15.19
N LEU A 16 -21.77 6.50 -16.37
CA LEU A 16 -21.81 7.36 -17.54
C LEU A 16 -23.20 7.24 -18.19
N THR A 17 -24.02 8.27 -17.96
CA THR A 17 -25.25 8.55 -18.73
C THR A 17 -24.93 9.59 -19.79
N PHE A 18 -25.26 9.36 -21.06
CA PHE A 18 -25.71 10.43 -21.96
C PHE A 18 -26.52 9.89 -23.16
N GLY A 19 -27.74 10.42 -23.30
CA GLY A 19 -28.27 10.92 -24.57
C GLY A 19 -28.78 9.93 -25.60
N GLY A 20 -30.08 9.60 -25.52
CA GLY A 20 -30.82 9.05 -26.65
C GLY A 20 -31.02 10.08 -27.77
N LEU A 21 -30.87 9.63 -29.01
CA LEU A 21 -31.45 10.24 -30.20
C LEU A 21 -32.10 9.15 -31.05
N VAL A 22 -33.38 9.38 -31.30
CA VAL A 22 -34.29 8.61 -32.15
C VAL A 22 -33.95 8.88 -33.61
N ALA A 23 -33.89 7.81 -34.42
CA ALA A 23 -34.26 7.88 -35.84
C ALA A 23 -34.77 6.51 -36.30
N CYS A 24 -36.10 6.43 -36.48
CA CYS A 24 -36.72 5.45 -37.37
C CYS A 24 -36.32 5.76 -38.81
N ASN A 25 -36.05 4.72 -39.61
CA ASN A 25 -36.81 4.51 -40.85
C ASN A 25 -36.60 3.09 -41.38
N ASP A 26 -37.71 2.37 -41.51
CA ASP A 26 -37.88 1.31 -42.49
C ASP A 26 -37.69 1.89 -43.90
N ASP A 27 -37.05 1.15 -44.81
CA ASP A 27 -37.76 0.70 -46.01
C ASP A 27 -36.98 -0.32 -46.85
N THR A 28 -37.74 -1.35 -47.21
CA THR A 28 -37.62 -2.31 -48.32
C THR A 28 -37.00 -1.77 -49.62
N THR A 29 -36.23 -2.60 -50.35
CA THR A 29 -36.54 -2.95 -51.77
C THR A 29 -35.64 -4.05 -52.35
N ALA A 30 -36.28 -4.84 -53.22
CA ALA A 30 -35.77 -6.00 -53.93
C ALA A 30 -35.10 -5.64 -55.28
N ALA A 31 -34.25 -6.58 -55.73
CA ALA A 31 -33.92 -7.01 -57.08
C ALA A 31 -34.08 -6.05 -58.28
N THR A 32 -33.03 -5.97 -59.11
CA THR A 32 -33.21 -5.93 -60.58
C THR A 32 -32.01 -6.57 -61.30
N ASP A 33 -32.34 -7.49 -62.19
CA ASP A 33 -31.49 -8.07 -63.23
C ASP A 33 -30.80 -7.01 -64.11
N VAL A 34 -29.55 -7.27 -64.49
CA VAL A 34 -28.99 -6.78 -65.76
C VAL A 34 -28.21 -7.89 -66.44
N THR A 35 -28.78 -8.37 -67.54
CA THR A 35 -28.15 -9.20 -68.55
C THR A 35 -27.15 -8.35 -69.35
N THR A 36 -25.95 -8.87 -69.65
CA THR A 36 -25.24 -8.48 -70.87
C THR A 36 -24.31 -9.59 -71.36
N THR A 37 -24.31 -9.70 -72.68
CA THR A 37 -23.85 -10.80 -73.51
C THR A 37 -22.48 -10.47 -74.12
N THR A 38 -21.76 -11.52 -74.49
CA THR A 38 -20.84 -11.65 -75.65
C THR A 38 -19.33 -11.40 -75.50
N ALA A 39 -18.63 -12.42 -76.00
CA ALA A 39 -17.45 -12.38 -76.89
C ALA A 39 -16.05 -12.51 -76.29
N ALA A 40 -15.47 -13.68 -76.55
CA ALA A 40 -14.06 -13.99 -76.61
C ALA A 40 -13.27 -13.10 -77.58
N PRO A 41 -11.94 -13.02 -77.39
CA PRO A 41 -11.01 -12.92 -78.51
C PRO A 41 -9.98 -14.05 -78.48
N THR A 42 -9.92 -14.78 -79.59
CA THR A 42 -8.73 -15.49 -80.07
C THR A 42 -7.65 -14.49 -80.48
N SER A 43 -6.38 -14.75 -80.12
CA SER A 43 -5.26 -14.35 -80.97
C SER A 43 -4.13 -15.37 -80.89
N SER A 44 -3.72 -15.81 -82.08
CA SER A 44 -2.62 -16.72 -82.39
C SER A 44 -1.28 -15.99 -82.42
N GLY A 45 -0.21 -16.67 -82.00
CA GLY A 45 1.16 -16.29 -82.28
C GLY A 45 2.10 -17.48 -82.13
N ASP A 46 2.35 -18.18 -83.24
CA ASP A 46 3.45 -19.13 -83.41
C ASP A 46 4.80 -18.40 -83.23
N THR A 47 5.83 -19.03 -82.65
CA THR A 47 6.96 -19.63 -83.40
C THR A 47 8.05 -20.16 -82.44
N THR A 48 8.52 -21.37 -82.76
CA THR A 48 9.88 -21.94 -82.56
C THR A 48 10.18 -22.78 -81.31
N THR A 49 10.18 -24.09 -81.55
CA THR A 49 10.85 -25.18 -80.86
C THR A 49 12.37 -25.02 -80.81
N THR A 50 12.97 -25.35 -79.67
CA THR A 50 14.32 -25.96 -79.59
C THR A 50 14.24 -27.11 -78.60
N ALA A 51 14.84 -28.24 -78.98
CA ALA A 51 14.61 -29.56 -78.40
C ALA A 51 15.24 -29.78 -77.02
N THR A 52 14.43 -30.35 -76.13
CA THR A 52 14.67 -31.57 -75.36
C THR A 52 16.07 -31.81 -74.78
N GLU A 53 16.23 -31.49 -73.49
CA GLU A 53 16.87 -32.39 -72.54
C GLU A 53 15.78 -33.11 -71.72
N ALA A 54 16.04 -34.38 -71.41
CA ALA A 54 15.06 -35.34 -70.90
C ALA A 54 14.51 -34.97 -69.51
N PRO A 55 13.21 -35.22 -69.23
CA PRO A 55 12.72 -35.17 -67.87
C PRO A 55 13.34 -36.33 -67.09
N THR A 56 14.10 -36.02 -66.05
CA THR A 56 14.20 -36.92 -64.89
C THR A 56 12.79 -37.36 -64.53
N THR A 57 12.55 -38.67 -64.50
CA THR A 57 11.30 -39.30 -64.08
C THR A 57 10.73 -38.58 -62.86
N ALA A 58 9.63 -37.84 -63.06
CA ALA A 58 8.85 -37.26 -61.99
C ALA A 58 8.42 -38.42 -61.08
N ASN A 59 8.93 -38.43 -59.86
CA ASN A 59 8.49 -39.35 -58.82
C ASN A 59 7.06 -38.91 -58.48
N THR A 60 6.05 -39.47 -59.15
CA THR A 60 4.66 -39.17 -58.86
C THR A 60 4.35 -39.74 -57.48
N SER A 61 4.17 -38.85 -56.49
CA SER A 61 3.80 -39.19 -55.12
C SER A 61 2.71 -40.26 -55.06
N PRO A 62 2.87 -41.33 -54.28
CA PRO A 62 1.84 -42.37 -54.15
C PRO A 62 0.66 -41.95 -53.27
N TYR A 63 0.70 -40.77 -52.64
CA TYR A 63 -0.28 -40.35 -51.65
C TYR A 63 -1.31 -39.37 -52.19
N PHE A 64 -2.54 -39.54 -51.75
CA PHE A 64 -3.70 -38.73 -52.12
C PHE A 64 -4.46 -38.30 -50.87
N LEU A 65 -5.09 -37.13 -50.94
CA LEU A 65 -6.04 -36.68 -49.93
C LEU A 65 -7.45 -37.01 -50.39
N ALA A 66 -8.14 -37.88 -49.65
CA ALA A 66 -9.49 -38.32 -50.00
C ALA A 66 -10.49 -37.89 -48.93
N GLY A 67 -11.57 -37.25 -49.34
CA GLY A 67 -12.59 -36.72 -48.44
C GLY A 67 -13.90 -36.40 -49.14
N ASN A 68 -14.82 -35.72 -48.45
CA ASN A 68 -16.08 -35.28 -49.03
C ASN A 68 -15.90 -34.41 -50.29
N PHE A 69 -14.87 -33.55 -50.32
CA PHE A 69 -14.54 -32.70 -51.47
C PHE A 69 -14.04 -33.47 -52.70
N SER A 70 -13.53 -34.70 -52.53
CA SER A 70 -13.17 -35.60 -53.65
C SER A 70 -14.24 -36.65 -53.94
N GLY A 71 -15.43 -36.52 -53.34
CA GLY A 71 -16.48 -37.53 -53.43
C GLY A 71 -16.08 -38.89 -52.84
N TYR A 72 -15.13 -38.92 -51.89
CA TYR A 72 -14.55 -40.11 -51.30
C TYR A 72 -13.85 -41.05 -52.32
N VAL A 73 -13.31 -40.49 -53.40
CA VAL A 73 -12.45 -41.22 -54.33
C VAL A 73 -11.02 -41.27 -53.75
N ALA A 74 -10.51 -42.47 -53.49
CA ALA A 74 -9.22 -42.66 -52.80
C ALA A 74 -7.99 -42.26 -53.64
N ASN A 75 -8.10 -42.30 -54.97
CA ASN A 75 -7.01 -42.07 -55.91
C ASN A 75 -7.33 -40.97 -56.94
N ASP A 76 -8.05 -39.94 -56.51
CA ASP A 76 -8.38 -38.81 -57.37
C ASP A 76 -7.12 -37.99 -57.66
N GLU A 77 -6.73 -37.90 -58.94
CA GLU A 77 -5.52 -37.22 -59.39
C GLU A 77 -5.53 -35.72 -59.06
N ASP A 78 -6.71 -35.10 -58.99
CA ASP A 78 -6.86 -33.68 -58.61
C ASP A 78 -6.46 -33.45 -57.15
N PHE A 79 -6.44 -34.52 -56.34
CA PHE A 79 -6.09 -34.49 -54.92
C PHE A 79 -4.81 -35.30 -54.60
N ARG A 80 -3.96 -35.56 -55.61
CA ARG A 80 -2.63 -36.15 -55.40
C ARG A 80 -1.74 -35.19 -54.61
N MET A 81 -1.18 -35.66 -53.50
CA MET A 81 -0.27 -34.86 -52.68
C MET A 81 1.09 -34.72 -53.39
N THR A 82 1.73 -33.57 -53.26
CA THR A 82 3.05 -33.30 -53.87
C THR A 82 4.16 -33.49 -52.86
N GLU A 83 5.23 -34.19 -53.22
CA GLU A 83 6.42 -34.33 -52.35
C GLU A 83 7.06 -32.95 -52.12
N ILE A 84 7.43 -32.66 -50.87
CA ILE A 84 8.01 -31.38 -50.49
C ILE A 84 9.50 -31.38 -50.90
N PRO A 85 9.95 -30.41 -51.72
CA PRO A 85 11.35 -30.31 -52.09
C PRO A 85 12.27 -30.30 -50.88
N ASP A 86 13.41 -30.99 -50.99
CA ASP A 86 14.44 -31.08 -49.96
C ASP A 86 13.99 -31.69 -48.61
N ARG A 87 12.79 -32.28 -48.55
CA ARG A 87 12.24 -32.98 -47.37
C ARG A 87 11.67 -34.34 -47.76
N ALA A 88 12.57 -35.28 -48.06
CA ALA A 88 12.20 -36.61 -48.55
C ALA A 88 11.18 -37.32 -47.65
N GLY A 89 10.16 -37.90 -48.27
CA GLY A 89 9.08 -38.60 -47.56
C GLY A 89 8.03 -37.68 -46.92
N TRP A 90 8.10 -36.37 -47.12
CA TRP A 90 7.03 -35.44 -46.74
C TRP A 90 6.23 -35.00 -47.96
N TYR A 91 4.91 -34.93 -47.81
CA TYR A 91 3.98 -34.58 -48.88
C TYR A 91 3.03 -33.48 -48.43
N GLN A 92 2.58 -32.64 -49.36
CA GLN A 92 1.64 -31.56 -49.09
C GLN A 92 0.52 -31.47 -50.12
N ILE A 93 -0.62 -30.95 -49.71
CA ILE A 93 -1.69 -30.48 -50.60
C ILE A 93 -2.50 -29.37 -49.91
N THR A 94 -3.04 -28.45 -50.70
CA THR A 94 -4.00 -27.44 -50.24
C THR A 94 -5.32 -27.65 -50.95
N VAL A 95 -6.42 -27.70 -50.19
CA VAL A 95 -7.79 -27.87 -50.69
C VAL A 95 -8.70 -26.79 -50.14
N SER A 96 -9.70 -26.37 -50.92
CA SER A 96 -10.71 -25.42 -50.47
C SER A 96 -11.90 -26.17 -49.88
N LEU A 97 -12.14 -26.01 -48.58
CA LEU A 97 -13.31 -26.50 -47.87
C LEU A 97 -14.39 -25.42 -47.90
N THR A 98 -15.53 -25.72 -48.52
CA THR A 98 -16.62 -24.76 -48.73
C THR A 98 -17.95 -25.36 -48.36
N VAL A 99 -18.96 -24.52 -48.16
CA VAL A 99 -20.33 -24.97 -47.89
C VAL A 99 -20.84 -25.97 -48.94
N ASP A 100 -20.43 -25.81 -50.20
CA ASP A 100 -20.90 -26.64 -51.31
C ASP A 100 -20.31 -28.06 -51.29
N ASN A 101 -19.09 -28.21 -50.76
CA ASN A 101 -18.43 -29.51 -50.69
C ASN A 101 -18.49 -30.14 -49.30
N ARG A 102 -19.11 -29.47 -48.32
CA ARG A 102 -19.36 -29.96 -46.96
C ARG A 102 -20.18 -31.24 -46.95
N ASP A 103 -19.87 -32.16 -46.03
CA ASP A 103 -20.65 -33.37 -45.83
C ASP A 103 -22.01 -33.02 -45.21
N ASN A 104 -23.08 -33.16 -45.98
CA ASN A 104 -24.44 -32.83 -45.56
C ASN A 104 -25.04 -33.82 -44.55
N ALA A 105 -24.49 -35.03 -44.44
CA ALA A 105 -25.05 -36.07 -43.57
C ALA A 105 -24.51 -35.94 -42.14
N TYR A 106 -23.25 -35.53 -41.99
CA TYR A 106 -22.55 -35.49 -40.70
C TYR A 106 -21.97 -34.12 -40.33
N ASP A 107 -22.34 -33.08 -41.09
CA ASP A 107 -22.01 -31.67 -40.86
C ASP A 107 -20.52 -31.40 -40.59
N GLY A 108 -19.77 -31.08 -41.65
CA GLY A 108 -18.35 -30.75 -41.61
C GLY A 108 -17.59 -31.32 -42.80
N HIS A 109 -16.27 -31.29 -42.72
CA HIS A 109 -15.38 -31.88 -43.72
C HIS A 109 -14.64 -33.07 -43.12
N TYR A 110 -14.53 -34.15 -43.88
CA TYR A 110 -13.90 -35.39 -43.44
C TYR A 110 -12.85 -35.80 -44.46
N TYR A 111 -11.65 -36.13 -44.00
CA TYR A 111 -10.59 -36.58 -44.90
C TYR A 111 -9.70 -37.68 -44.29
N LYS A 112 -9.01 -38.39 -45.17
CA LYS A 112 -7.88 -39.27 -44.88
C LYS A 112 -6.81 -39.11 -45.93
N VAL A 113 -5.57 -39.42 -45.56
CA VAL A 113 -4.50 -39.65 -46.53
C VAL A 113 -4.54 -41.12 -46.95
N THR A 114 -4.42 -41.40 -48.25
CA THR A 114 -4.43 -42.78 -48.78
C THR A 114 -3.26 -43.02 -49.73
N ASP A 115 -2.90 -44.28 -49.97
CA ASP A 115 -1.95 -44.68 -51.03
C ASP A 115 -2.61 -44.87 -52.41
N GLY A 116 -3.83 -44.36 -52.58
CA GLY A 116 -4.72 -44.64 -53.70
C GLY A 116 -5.76 -45.73 -53.40
N THR A 117 -5.76 -46.32 -52.21
CA THR A 117 -6.75 -47.31 -51.78
C THR A 117 -7.30 -47.03 -50.38
N TRP A 118 -8.56 -47.40 -50.12
CA TRP A 118 -9.12 -47.37 -48.76
C TRP A 118 -8.58 -48.47 -47.83
N THR A 119 -7.84 -49.45 -48.38
CA THR A 119 -7.22 -50.51 -47.58
C THR A 119 -6.01 -49.98 -46.81
N THR A 120 -5.25 -49.08 -47.42
CA THR A 120 -4.12 -48.40 -46.80
C THR A 120 -4.44 -46.90 -46.70
N CYS A 121 -5.09 -46.53 -45.60
CA CYS A 121 -5.44 -45.14 -45.32
C CYS A 121 -5.09 -44.74 -43.89
N TYR A 122 -4.85 -43.44 -43.71
CA TYR A 122 -4.38 -42.81 -42.49
C TYR A 122 -5.33 -41.67 -42.12
N GLY A 123 -5.75 -41.60 -40.87
CA GLY A 123 -6.76 -40.65 -40.41
C GLY A 123 -6.53 -40.23 -38.97
N THR A 124 -7.56 -40.23 -38.15
CA THR A 124 -7.52 -39.80 -36.73
C THR A 124 -6.41 -40.45 -35.91
N ASP A 125 -6.14 -41.76 -36.06
CA ASP A 125 -5.04 -42.47 -35.38
C ASP A 125 -3.64 -41.99 -35.80
N ASN A 126 -3.55 -41.32 -36.95
CA ASN A 126 -2.33 -40.81 -37.56
C ASN A 126 -2.20 -39.28 -37.42
N TYR A 127 -3.21 -38.62 -36.84
CA TYR A 127 -3.26 -37.17 -36.71
C TYR A 127 -2.32 -36.71 -35.59
N ALA A 128 -1.52 -35.67 -35.84
CA ALA A 128 -0.52 -35.23 -34.85
C ALA A 128 -1.14 -34.62 -33.60
N LEU A 129 -2.31 -33.99 -33.72
CA LEU A 129 -3.08 -33.48 -32.59
C LEU A 129 -3.95 -34.61 -32.01
N GLN A 130 -3.73 -34.94 -30.74
CA GLN A 130 -4.49 -35.96 -30.03
C GLN A 130 -5.13 -35.39 -28.75
N PRO A 131 -6.40 -35.70 -28.45
CA PRO A 131 -7.32 -36.46 -29.31
C PRO A 131 -7.66 -35.70 -30.59
N ALA A 132 -7.81 -36.42 -31.71
CA ALA A 132 -8.22 -35.81 -32.96
C ALA A 132 -9.64 -35.20 -32.84
N PRO A 133 -9.94 -34.08 -33.55
CA PRO A 133 -11.25 -33.46 -33.51
C PRO A 133 -12.37 -34.46 -33.82
N ALA A 134 -13.35 -34.52 -32.93
CA ALA A 134 -14.47 -35.43 -33.04
C ALA A 134 -15.71 -34.70 -33.55
N SER A 135 -16.35 -35.25 -34.58
CA SER A 135 -17.64 -34.75 -35.03
C SER A 135 -18.70 -34.85 -33.92
N PRO A 136 -19.52 -33.80 -33.69
CA PRO A 136 -20.65 -33.84 -32.75
C PRO A 136 -21.66 -34.94 -33.08
N THR A 137 -21.68 -35.42 -34.33
CA THR A 137 -22.59 -36.49 -34.79
C THR A 137 -22.05 -37.90 -34.52
N GLY A 138 -20.78 -38.03 -34.10
CA GLY A 138 -20.11 -39.31 -33.89
C GLY A 138 -19.80 -40.10 -35.17
N GLY A 139 -19.99 -39.50 -36.35
CA GLY A 139 -19.65 -40.07 -37.66
C GLY A 139 -18.16 -39.94 -38.02
N GLY A 140 -17.76 -40.52 -39.16
CA GLY A 140 -16.44 -40.25 -39.77
C GLY A 140 -15.55 -41.46 -40.04
N LEU A 141 -15.83 -42.66 -39.52
CA LEU A 141 -15.07 -43.90 -39.82
C LEU A 141 -13.54 -43.77 -39.65
N GLY A 142 -13.09 -42.99 -38.66
CA GLY A 142 -11.68 -42.70 -38.40
C GLY A 142 -11.06 -41.63 -39.30
N SER A 143 -11.86 -40.91 -40.10
CA SER A 143 -11.43 -39.72 -40.86
C SER A 143 -11.26 -38.52 -39.94
N ILE A 144 -10.30 -37.66 -40.26
CA ILE A 144 -10.08 -36.39 -39.56
C ILE A 144 -11.24 -35.47 -39.91
N TRP A 145 -11.85 -34.84 -38.90
CA TRP A 145 -12.98 -33.93 -39.05
C TRP A 145 -12.53 -32.48 -38.89
N VAL A 146 -12.98 -31.63 -39.81
CA VAL A 146 -12.76 -30.17 -39.78
C VAL A 146 -14.12 -29.50 -39.87
N TYR A 147 -14.44 -28.65 -38.88
CA TYR A 147 -15.74 -27.97 -38.86
C TYR A 147 -15.79 -26.78 -39.80
N ASP A 148 -14.71 -26.01 -39.95
CA ASP A 148 -14.75 -24.73 -40.66
C ASP A 148 -14.63 -24.87 -42.18
N ASN A 149 -15.26 -23.93 -42.89
CA ASN A 149 -14.98 -23.70 -44.30
C ASN A 149 -13.68 -22.88 -44.40
N MET A 150 -12.63 -23.44 -44.98
CA MET A 150 -11.30 -22.84 -45.02
C MET A 150 -10.44 -23.37 -46.17
N GLU A 151 -9.31 -22.72 -46.44
CA GLU A 151 -8.24 -23.35 -47.21
C GLU A 151 -7.42 -24.27 -46.28
N LEU A 152 -7.70 -25.57 -46.38
CA LEU A 152 -7.01 -26.59 -45.60
C LEU A 152 -5.72 -26.99 -46.31
N THR A 153 -4.59 -26.80 -45.64
CA THR A 153 -3.30 -27.32 -46.10
C THR A 153 -2.89 -28.49 -45.22
N VAL A 154 -2.70 -29.66 -45.84
CA VAL A 154 -2.35 -30.91 -45.16
C VAL A 154 -0.90 -31.26 -45.48
N LEU A 155 -0.12 -31.59 -44.44
CA LEU A 155 1.20 -32.19 -44.53
C LEU A 155 1.14 -33.65 -44.08
N PHE A 156 1.85 -34.52 -44.77
CA PHE A 156 1.95 -35.94 -44.42
C PHE A 156 3.41 -36.38 -44.38
N ASP A 157 3.87 -36.82 -43.21
CA ASP A 157 5.15 -37.51 -43.06
C ASP A 157 4.95 -39.01 -43.28
N SER A 158 5.35 -39.50 -44.45
CA SER A 158 5.24 -40.92 -44.78
C SER A 158 6.21 -41.82 -44.00
N ASN A 159 7.24 -41.26 -43.36
CA ASN A 159 8.20 -42.04 -42.58
C ASN A 159 7.59 -42.45 -41.23
N THR A 160 6.80 -41.57 -40.62
CA THR A 160 6.12 -41.80 -39.33
C THR A 160 4.62 -42.04 -39.49
N LEU A 161 4.08 -41.87 -40.69
CA LEU A 161 2.66 -41.90 -41.02
C LEU A 161 1.88 -40.84 -40.24
N THR A 162 2.44 -39.64 -40.07
CA THR A 162 1.83 -38.56 -39.28
C THR A 162 1.22 -37.50 -40.18
N ILE A 163 0.00 -37.09 -39.86
CA ILE A 163 -0.77 -36.07 -40.57
C ILE A 163 -0.78 -34.78 -39.75
N TYR A 164 -0.47 -33.66 -40.40
CA TYR A 164 -0.59 -32.31 -39.86
C TYR A 164 -1.49 -31.48 -40.76
N ASP A 165 -2.24 -30.53 -40.21
CA ASP A 165 -2.92 -29.52 -41.01
C ASP A 165 -3.06 -28.19 -40.28
N ASN A 166 -3.46 -27.14 -41.00
CA ASN A 166 -3.64 -25.79 -40.47
C ASN A 166 -5.00 -25.55 -39.78
N SER A 167 -5.79 -26.60 -39.55
CA SER A 167 -7.00 -26.57 -38.71
C SER A 167 -6.73 -27.00 -37.27
N MET A 168 -5.57 -27.62 -37.01
CA MET A 168 -5.15 -28.00 -35.66
C MET A 168 -5.07 -26.79 -34.74
N GLU A 169 -5.89 -26.80 -33.69
CA GLU A 169 -5.89 -25.84 -32.60
C GLU A 169 -5.99 -26.58 -31.26
N ARG A 170 -5.32 -26.06 -30.23
CA ARG A 170 -5.43 -26.55 -28.86
C ARG A 170 -5.44 -25.40 -27.87
N GLU A 171 -6.33 -25.48 -26.88
CA GLU A 171 -6.31 -24.57 -25.74
C GLU A 171 -5.14 -24.90 -24.83
N LEU A 172 -4.55 -23.86 -24.24
CA LEU A 172 -3.59 -24.01 -23.16
C LEU A 172 -4.34 -24.25 -21.85
N GLU A 173 -3.78 -25.09 -20.98
CA GLU A 173 -4.38 -25.37 -19.67
C GLU A 173 -4.51 -24.11 -18.82
N ASN A 174 -3.53 -23.21 -18.93
CA ASN A 174 -3.54 -21.89 -18.32
C ASN A 174 -3.03 -20.83 -19.31
N PRO A 175 -3.41 -19.55 -19.14
CA PRO A 175 -2.83 -18.45 -19.91
C PRO A 175 -1.31 -18.39 -19.76
N VAL A 176 -0.60 -18.08 -20.85
CA VAL A 176 0.86 -18.00 -20.87
C VAL A 176 1.30 -16.62 -21.34
N ILE A 177 2.16 -15.95 -20.56
CA ILE A 177 2.86 -14.75 -21.00
C ILE A 177 4.16 -15.14 -21.69
N TYR A 178 4.34 -14.67 -22.92
CA TYR A 178 5.49 -14.99 -23.76
C TYR A 178 5.92 -13.76 -24.57
N GLY A 179 7.11 -13.80 -25.17
CA GLY A 179 7.62 -12.70 -25.97
C GLY A 179 9.12 -12.77 -26.19
N ASP A 180 9.77 -11.61 -26.31
CA ASP A 180 11.22 -11.52 -26.58
C ASP A 180 12.07 -12.31 -25.58
N PHE A 181 11.70 -12.25 -24.29
CA PHE A 181 12.42 -12.92 -23.19
C PHE A 181 12.31 -14.45 -23.24
N SER A 182 11.26 -14.99 -23.87
CA SER A 182 11.08 -16.43 -24.09
C SER A 182 11.40 -16.85 -25.53
N ASN A 183 12.06 -15.97 -26.29
CA ASN A 183 12.33 -16.15 -27.72
C ASN A 183 11.07 -16.55 -28.53
N TRP A 184 9.93 -15.93 -28.17
CA TRP A 184 8.62 -16.16 -28.77
C TRP A 184 8.12 -17.61 -28.69
N SER A 185 8.66 -18.41 -27.78
CA SER A 185 8.19 -19.76 -27.48
C SER A 185 7.23 -19.75 -26.31
N LEU A 186 6.13 -20.49 -26.44
CA LEU A 186 5.13 -20.74 -25.40
C LEU A 186 5.52 -21.91 -24.47
N SER A 187 6.56 -22.65 -24.83
CA SER A 187 7.01 -23.86 -24.13
C SER A 187 8.45 -23.76 -23.60
N ASP A 188 9.08 -22.61 -23.80
CA ASP A 188 10.39 -22.31 -23.22
C ASP A 188 10.25 -22.11 -21.70
N GLU A 189 11.26 -22.51 -20.93
CA GLU A 189 11.25 -22.36 -19.47
C GLU A 189 11.13 -20.89 -19.01
N ALA A 190 11.50 -19.94 -19.88
CA ALA A 190 11.34 -18.52 -19.62
C ALA A 190 9.90 -18.02 -19.81
N ALA A 191 9.04 -18.72 -20.55
CA ALA A 191 7.63 -18.33 -20.69
C ALA A 191 6.90 -18.47 -19.35
N VAL A 192 6.02 -17.52 -19.02
CA VAL A 192 5.35 -17.49 -17.72
C VAL A 192 3.97 -18.11 -17.85
N VAL A 193 3.83 -19.36 -17.40
CA VAL A 193 2.52 -20.00 -17.23
C VAL A 193 1.86 -19.40 -15.99
N LEU A 194 0.73 -18.71 -16.18
CA LEU A 194 -0.01 -18.12 -15.07
C LEU A 194 -0.78 -19.22 -14.32
N THR A 195 -0.94 -19.07 -13.00
CA THR A 195 -1.67 -20.02 -12.16
C THR A 195 -2.98 -19.42 -11.69
N GLU A 196 -4.06 -20.18 -11.72
CA GLU A 196 -5.36 -19.77 -11.17
C GLU A 196 -5.21 -19.34 -9.69
N SER A 197 -5.81 -18.21 -9.33
CA SER A 197 -5.86 -17.72 -7.95
C SER A 197 -7.11 -18.23 -7.22
N ASP A 198 -7.23 -17.91 -5.93
CA ASP A 198 -8.43 -18.24 -5.14
C ASP A 198 -9.69 -17.45 -5.60
N ASP A 199 -9.50 -16.38 -6.38
CA ASP A 199 -10.58 -15.59 -6.96
C ASP A 199 -10.91 -16.10 -8.36
N ASP A 200 -12.16 -16.51 -8.57
CA ASP A 200 -12.64 -17.05 -9.85
C ASP A 200 -12.24 -16.16 -11.05
N ASN A 201 -11.65 -16.78 -12.07
CA ASN A 201 -11.22 -16.15 -13.34
C ASN A 201 -9.98 -15.24 -13.26
N LEU A 202 -9.25 -15.24 -12.15
CA LEU A 202 -7.96 -14.55 -12.07
C LEU A 202 -6.80 -15.55 -12.14
N PHE A 203 -5.80 -15.21 -12.96
CA PHE A 203 -4.58 -15.98 -13.11
C PHE A 203 -3.39 -15.10 -12.76
N VAL A 204 -2.51 -15.59 -11.89
CA VAL A 204 -1.38 -14.83 -11.34
C VAL A 204 -0.05 -15.40 -11.78
N GLY A 205 0.95 -14.54 -11.90
CA GLY A 205 2.32 -14.94 -12.21
C GLY A 205 3.30 -13.83 -11.88
N SER A 206 4.59 -14.13 -12.02
CA SER A 206 5.66 -13.17 -11.82
C SER A 206 6.66 -13.29 -12.96
N LEU A 207 7.16 -12.14 -13.43
CA LEU A 207 8.12 -12.05 -14.53
C LEU A 207 9.28 -11.15 -14.12
N THR A 208 10.50 -11.68 -14.09
CA THR A 208 11.70 -10.87 -13.90
C THR A 208 12.38 -10.62 -15.24
N LEU A 209 12.51 -9.35 -15.61
CA LEU A 209 13.23 -8.93 -16.81
C LEU A 209 14.49 -8.15 -16.41
N PRO A 210 15.65 -8.43 -17.04
CA PRO A 210 16.83 -7.60 -16.83
C PRO A 210 16.62 -6.22 -17.48
N ALA A 211 17.47 -5.26 -17.08
CA ALA A 211 17.52 -3.94 -17.72
C ALA A 211 17.53 -4.07 -19.24
N TYR A 212 16.65 -3.33 -19.92
CA TYR A 212 16.51 -3.41 -21.36
C TYR A 212 17.69 -2.75 -22.07
N THR A 213 18.50 -3.54 -22.77
CA THR A 213 19.67 -3.06 -23.53
C THR A 213 19.46 -3.06 -25.04
N GLY A 214 18.26 -3.37 -25.52
CA GLY A 214 17.92 -3.40 -26.94
C GLY A 214 17.80 -1.99 -27.55
N SER A 215 17.67 -1.94 -28.88
CA SER A 215 17.52 -0.67 -29.62
C SER A 215 16.06 -0.26 -29.86
N ASP A 216 15.08 -1.13 -29.60
CA ASP A 216 13.67 -0.77 -29.72
C ASP A 216 13.30 0.31 -28.69
N GLU A 217 12.52 1.30 -29.12
CA GLU A 217 12.09 2.39 -28.26
C GLU A 217 11.09 1.91 -27.19
N LEU A 218 10.33 0.84 -27.46
CA LEU A 218 9.24 0.37 -26.60
C LEU A 218 9.67 -0.66 -25.54
N GLY A 219 10.83 -1.31 -25.69
CA GLY A 219 11.33 -2.32 -24.74
C GLY A 219 11.06 -3.75 -25.19
N TYR A 220 10.93 -4.68 -24.23
CA TYR A 220 10.53 -6.07 -24.50
C TYR A 220 9.11 -6.10 -25.04
N SER A 221 8.86 -6.90 -26.07
CA SER A 221 7.54 -7.25 -26.56
C SER A 221 6.98 -8.48 -25.85
N LEU A 222 5.71 -8.42 -25.43
CA LEU A 222 5.02 -9.47 -24.67
C LEU A 222 3.55 -9.58 -25.09
N ALA A 223 2.98 -10.78 -24.98
CA ALA A 223 1.54 -11.01 -25.11
C ALA A 223 1.10 -12.12 -24.15
N VAL A 224 -0.20 -12.17 -23.86
CA VAL A 224 -0.85 -13.28 -23.16
C VAL A 224 -1.47 -14.21 -24.20
N CYS A 225 -1.14 -15.49 -24.20
CA CYS A 225 -1.67 -16.49 -25.12
C CYS A 225 -2.59 -17.48 -24.39
N LEU A 226 -3.72 -17.82 -25.01
CA LEU A 226 -4.72 -18.76 -24.50
C LEU A 226 -4.80 -20.05 -25.31
N SER A 227 -4.47 -20.00 -26.61
CA SER A 227 -4.49 -21.19 -27.46
C SER A 227 -3.38 -21.18 -28.51
N GLU A 228 -2.99 -22.37 -28.95
CA GLU A 228 -2.01 -22.58 -30.02
C GLU A 228 -2.69 -23.12 -31.28
N LYS A 229 -2.16 -22.71 -32.44
CA LYS A 229 -2.56 -23.23 -33.75
C LYS A 229 -1.34 -23.72 -34.51
N TYR A 230 -1.53 -24.77 -35.30
CA TYR A 230 -0.49 -25.26 -36.20
C TYR A 230 -0.50 -24.44 -37.49
N TYR A 231 0.54 -23.67 -37.71
CA TYR A 231 0.71 -22.88 -38.92
C TYR A 231 1.50 -23.68 -39.95
N VAL A 232 0.99 -23.76 -41.18
CA VAL A 232 1.68 -24.41 -42.30
C VAL A 232 2.20 -23.36 -43.26
N TRP A 233 3.49 -23.38 -43.55
CA TRP A 233 4.15 -22.45 -44.47
C TRP A 233 5.23 -23.16 -45.29
N GLN A 234 5.11 -23.10 -46.63
CA GLN A 234 6.10 -23.60 -47.60
C GLN A 234 6.63 -25.01 -47.31
N GLY A 235 5.74 -25.96 -47.00
CA GLY A 235 6.12 -27.36 -46.74
C GLY A 235 6.76 -27.61 -45.36
N SER A 236 6.75 -26.60 -44.49
CA SER A 236 7.03 -26.73 -43.06
C SER A 236 5.79 -26.37 -42.24
N GLY A 237 5.79 -26.72 -40.96
CA GLY A 237 4.78 -26.26 -40.03
C GLY A 237 5.28 -26.27 -38.60
N SER A 238 4.66 -25.42 -37.77
CA SER A 238 4.97 -25.28 -36.36
C SER A 238 3.74 -24.81 -35.60
N TRP A 239 3.69 -25.16 -34.31
CA TRP A 239 2.75 -24.55 -33.39
C TRP A 239 3.15 -23.10 -33.11
N GLY A 240 2.17 -22.22 -32.99
CA GLY A 240 2.33 -20.83 -32.58
C GLY A 240 1.07 -20.31 -31.91
N ALA A 241 1.15 -19.12 -31.33
CA ALA A 241 0.02 -18.47 -30.66
C ALA A 241 -1.15 -18.23 -31.63
N ASN A 242 -2.36 -18.56 -31.20
CA ASN A 242 -3.60 -18.37 -31.96
C ASN A 242 -4.48 -17.30 -31.29
N ASP A 243 -5.08 -17.64 -30.15
CA ASP A 243 -5.82 -16.68 -29.35
C ASP A 243 -4.88 -16.01 -28.36
N GLN A 244 -4.74 -14.69 -28.47
CA GLN A 244 -3.79 -13.91 -27.68
C GLN A 244 -4.26 -12.48 -27.49
N TYR A 245 -3.79 -11.85 -26.41
CA TYR A 245 -4.25 -10.56 -25.95
C TYR A 245 -3.08 -9.66 -25.53
N LEU A 246 -3.29 -8.35 -25.71
CA LEU A 246 -2.50 -7.31 -25.08
C LEU A 246 -2.86 -7.20 -23.59
N PHE A 247 -2.02 -6.53 -22.80
CA PHE A 247 -2.28 -6.28 -21.39
C PHE A 247 -3.49 -5.37 -21.15
N ASP A 248 -3.90 -4.57 -22.13
CA ASP A 248 -5.14 -3.78 -22.08
C ASP A 248 -6.41 -4.60 -22.37
N GLY A 249 -6.27 -5.91 -22.67
CA GLY A 249 -7.36 -6.83 -22.96
C GLY A 249 -7.85 -6.83 -24.41
N SER A 250 -7.26 -6.02 -25.30
CA SER A 250 -7.54 -6.11 -26.73
C SER A 250 -6.84 -7.30 -27.37
N ALA A 251 -7.37 -7.78 -28.50
CA ALA A 251 -6.79 -8.91 -29.22
C ALA A 251 -5.38 -8.57 -29.74
N GLY A 252 -4.42 -9.43 -29.40
CA GLY A 252 -3.04 -9.36 -29.87
C GLY A 252 -2.85 -10.07 -31.22
N GLY A 253 -1.63 -10.03 -31.73
CA GLY A 253 -1.33 -10.57 -33.06
C GLY A 253 0.12 -10.35 -33.47
N MET A 254 0.44 -10.78 -34.69
CA MET A 254 1.76 -10.51 -35.28
C MET A 254 2.03 -9.00 -35.33
N GLY A 255 3.00 -8.53 -34.53
CA GLY A 255 3.35 -7.11 -34.39
C GLY A 255 2.39 -6.27 -33.53
N LEU A 256 1.35 -6.88 -32.95
CA LEU A 256 0.42 -6.26 -32.01
C LEU A 256 0.64 -6.91 -30.65
N VAL A 257 1.50 -6.27 -29.84
CA VAL A 257 1.98 -6.78 -28.55
C VAL A 257 2.09 -5.67 -27.52
N SER A 258 2.12 -6.07 -26.25
CA SER A 258 2.38 -5.19 -25.12
C SER A 258 3.87 -4.99 -24.92
N HIS A 259 4.24 -3.95 -24.19
CA HIS A 259 5.63 -3.59 -24.02
C HIS A 259 5.99 -3.29 -22.56
N LEU A 260 7.17 -3.75 -22.15
CA LEU A 260 7.80 -3.44 -20.87
C LEU A 260 9.24 -3.02 -21.09
N LYS A 261 9.63 -1.88 -20.52
CA LYS A 261 10.98 -1.31 -20.66
C LYS A 261 11.64 -1.06 -19.30
N PRO A 262 12.15 -2.10 -18.64
CA PRO A 262 12.89 -1.95 -17.39
C PRO A 262 14.21 -1.18 -17.61
N GLU A 263 14.49 -0.15 -16.80
CA GLU A 263 15.80 0.54 -16.79
C GLU A 263 16.84 -0.20 -15.95
N VAL A 264 16.37 -0.97 -14.98
CA VAL A 264 17.12 -1.88 -14.11
C VAL A 264 16.41 -3.22 -14.08
N GLU A 265 17.08 -4.30 -13.66
CA GLU A 265 16.38 -5.58 -13.46
C GLU A 265 15.14 -5.38 -12.57
N THR A 266 13.98 -5.81 -13.07
CA THR A 266 12.68 -5.53 -12.47
C THR A 266 11.85 -6.80 -12.47
N THR A 267 11.26 -7.11 -11.32
CA THR A 267 10.24 -8.15 -11.18
C THR A 267 8.86 -7.51 -11.27
N TYR A 268 8.02 -8.06 -12.14
CA TYR A 268 6.66 -7.65 -12.39
C TYR A 268 5.70 -8.69 -11.83
N ASP A 269 4.73 -8.26 -11.05
CA ASP A 269 3.59 -9.08 -10.65
C ASP A 269 2.46 -8.92 -11.67
N LEU A 270 1.92 -10.04 -12.12
CA LEU A 270 1.02 -10.14 -13.25
C LEU A 270 -0.29 -10.77 -12.79
N VAL A 271 -1.41 -10.10 -13.07
CA VAL A 271 -2.76 -10.64 -12.79
C VAL A 271 -3.61 -10.53 -14.06
N TYR A 272 -3.86 -11.66 -14.70
CA TYR A 272 -4.73 -11.77 -15.86
C TYR A 272 -6.16 -12.09 -15.46
N ASN A 273 -7.13 -11.35 -15.99
CA ASN A 273 -8.55 -11.61 -15.80
C ASN A 273 -9.15 -12.29 -17.03
N ALA A 274 -9.58 -13.54 -16.92
CA ALA A 274 -10.10 -14.30 -18.06
C ALA A 274 -11.47 -13.83 -18.58
N THR A 275 -12.21 -13.00 -17.82
CA THR A 275 -13.48 -12.42 -18.28
C THR A 275 -13.27 -11.16 -19.11
N THR A 276 -12.30 -10.32 -18.75
CA THR A 276 -12.03 -9.04 -19.45
C THR A 276 -10.79 -9.09 -20.35
N HIS A 277 -9.98 -10.14 -20.23
CA HIS A 277 -8.66 -10.31 -20.82
C HIS A 277 -7.60 -9.27 -20.43
N ILE A 278 -7.91 -8.38 -19.47
CA ILE A 278 -6.98 -7.36 -18.98
C ILE A 278 -5.92 -8.02 -18.11
N THR A 279 -4.66 -7.63 -18.30
CA THR A 279 -3.53 -8.01 -17.45
C THR A 279 -3.09 -6.81 -16.62
N THR A 280 -3.29 -6.89 -15.31
CA THR A 280 -2.73 -5.92 -14.37
C THR A 280 -1.25 -6.22 -14.18
N VAL A 281 -0.41 -5.20 -14.36
CA VAL A 281 1.04 -5.29 -14.19
C VAL A 281 1.47 -4.34 -13.10
N THR A 282 2.05 -4.88 -12.03
CA THR A 282 2.47 -4.13 -10.84
C THR A 282 3.95 -4.35 -10.56
N VAL A 283 4.61 -3.34 -10.01
CA VAL A 283 5.99 -3.42 -9.52
C VAL A 283 6.04 -2.83 -8.12
N THR A 284 6.50 -3.62 -7.16
CA THR A 284 6.77 -3.13 -5.79
C THR A 284 7.93 -2.16 -5.81
N LEU A 285 7.74 -0.99 -5.21
CA LEU A 285 8.80 -0.02 -5.05
C LEU A 285 9.78 -0.56 -4.01
N ALA A 286 11.08 -0.30 -4.21
CA ALA A 286 12.09 -0.72 -3.24
C ALA A 286 11.86 -0.10 -1.86
N GLU A 287 11.28 1.09 -1.84
CA GLU A 287 11.01 1.91 -0.67
C GLU A 287 9.67 2.65 -0.87
N PRO A 288 8.91 2.96 0.20
CA PRO A 288 7.71 3.78 0.10
C PRO A 288 8.03 5.19 -0.44
N VAL A 289 7.16 5.73 -1.30
CA VAL A 289 7.35 7.05 -1.92
C VAL A 289 6.20 7.97 -1.59
N ILE A 290 6.48 9.14 -1.03
CA ILE A 290 5.51 10.23 -0.93
C ILE A 290 5.54 11.05 -2.21
N TYR A 291 4.38 11.17 -2.84
CA TYR A 291 4.21 11.87 -4.10
C TYR A 291 2.87 12.65 -4.10
N GLY A 292 2.70 13.55 -5.05
CA GLY A 292 1.51 14.36 -5.11
C GLY A 292 1.51 15.39 -6.23
N ASP A 293 0.62 16.37 -6.14
CA ASP A 293 0.57 17.49 -7.07
C ASP A 293 1.89 18.29 -7.12
N PHE A 294 2.59 18.41 -5.99
CA PHE A 294 3.92 19.03 -5.91
C PHE A 294 5.00 18.28 -6.72
N SER A 295 4.83 16.98 -6.98
CA SER A 295 5.72 16.17 -7.82
C SER A 295 5.13 15.88 -9.20
N ASN A 296 4.12 16.67 -9.62
CA ASN A 296 3.34 16.43 -10.84
C ASN A 296 2.76 15.01 -10.94
N TRP A 297 2.40 14.41 -9.80
CA TRP A 297 1.93 13.02 -9.69
C TRP A 297 2.93 11.98 -10.20
N SER A 298 4.20 12.34 -10.34
CA SER A 298 5.27 11.42 -10.72
C SER A 298 5.94 10.84 -9.48
N LEU A 299 6.15 9.52 -9.50
CA LEU A 299 6.89 8.77 -8.47
C LEU A 299 8.41 8.87 -8.63
N THR A 300 8.89 9.36 -9.79
CA THR A 300 10.32 9.43 -10.14
C THR A 300 10.81 10.86 -10.32
N ASP A 301 9.93 11.85 -10.15
CA ASP A 301 10.33 13.25 -10.17
C ASP A 301 11.20 13.56 -8.94
N ALA A 302 12.18 14.45 -9.08
CA ALA A 302 13.10 14.79 -8.00
C ALA A 302 12.40 15.43 -6.78
N ALA A 303 11.18 15.95 -6.96
CA ALA A 303 10.36 16.46 -5.88
C ALA A 303 9.68 15.35 -5.06
N ALA A 304 9.45 14.15 -5.63
CA ALA A 304 8.90 13.02 -4.88
C ALA A 304 9.90 12.57 -3.81
N VAL A 305 9.39 12.15 -2.64
CA VAL A 305 10.21 11.80 -1.48
C VAL A 305 10.22 10.30 -1.32
N VAL A 306 11.36 9.68 -1.61
CA VAL A 306 11.61 8.28 -1.25
C VAL A 306 11.89 8.25 0.26
N LEU A 307 11.07 7.53 1.01
CA LEU A 307 11.29 7.30 2.43
C LEU A 307 12.37 6.23 2.59
N THR A 308 13.23 6.36 3.59
CA THR A 308 14.31 5.39 3.86
C THR A 308 14.02 4.64 5.13
N GLU A 309 14.27 3.33 5.16
CA GLU A 309 14.19 2.53 6.37
C GLU A 309 14.94 3.20 7.54
N SER A 310 14.31 3.19 8.72
CA SER A 310 14.86 3.76 9.95
C SER A 310 15.89 2.81 10.57
N ASP A 311 17.02 3.35 10.99
CA ASP A 311 18.05 2.59 11.73
C ASP A 311 17.52 1.97 13.04
N ASP A 312 16.42 2.51 13.60
CA ASP A 312 15.86 2.11 14.89
C ASP A 312 14.76 1.03 14.78
N ASP A 313 14.09 0.90 13.63
CA ASP A 313 12.99 -0.07 13.39
C ASP A 313 12.79 -0.34 11.89
N GLU A 314 12.94 -1.60 11.48
CA GLU A 314 12.79 -2.08 10.10
C GLU A 314 11.39 -1.85 9.49
N ASN A 315 10.39 -1.54 10.33
CA ASN A 315 9.02 -1.26 9.89
C ASN A 315 8.73 0.25 9.78
N LEU A 316 9.69 1.11 10.10
CA LEU A 316 9.55 2.56 10.02
C LEU A 316 10.39 3.11 8.87
N PHE A 317 9.78 3.95 8.04
CA PHE A 317 10.42 4.61 6.93
C PHE A 317 10.34 6.11 7.14
N VAL A 318 11.48 6.78 7.10
CA VAL A 318 11.63 8.20 7.44
C VAL A 318 11.98 9.04 6.23
N GLY A 319 11.54 10.29 6.21
CA GLY A 319 11.88 11.23 5.16
C GLY A 319 11.49 12.65 5.53
N SER A 320 11.88 13.60 4.68
CA SER A 320 11.56 15.01 4.86
C SER A 320 11.00 15.60 3.57
N LEU A 321 9.94 16.40 3.69
CA LEU A 321 9.27 17.07 2.58
C LEU A 321 9.22 18.56 2.85
N THR A 322 9.85 19.36 1.98
CA THR A 322 9.71 20.82 2.01
C THR A 322 8.70 21.26 0.98
N LEU A 323 7.62 21.90 1.42
CA LEU A 323 6.62 22.50 0.55
C LEU A 323 6.64 24.03 0.70
N PRO A 324 6.58 24.78 -0.41
CA PRO A 324 6.41 26.23 -0.33
C PRO A 324 5.03 26.59 0.22
N ALA A 325 4.82 27.86 0.55
CA ALA A 325 3.49 28.37 0.91
C ALA A 325 2.46 28.01 -0.17
N TYR A 326 1.33 27.45 0.23
CA TYR A 326 0.28 27.05 -0.71
C TYR A 326 -0.42 28.29 -1.28
N THR A 327 -0.25 28.54 -2.58
CA THR A 327 -0.90 29.65 -3.29
C THR A 327 -2.03 29.20 -4.23
N GLY A 328 -2.39 27.91 -4.20
CA GLY A 328 -3.46 27.37 -5.03
C GLY A 328 -4.86 27.81 -4.56
N THR A 329 -5.87 27.49 -5.37
CA THR A 329 -7.27 27.83 -5.06
C THR A 329 -8.01 26.72 -4.31
N ASP A 330 -7.41 25.54 -4.14
CA ASP A 330 -8.02 24.45 -3.38
C ASP A 330 -8.07 24.81 -1.89
N GLU A 331 -9.19 24.52 -1.25
CA GLU A 331 -9.35 24.74 0.18
C GLU A 331 -8.49 23.77 1.00
N LEU A 332 -8.15 22.61 0.46
CA LEU A 332 -7.46 21.53 1.17
C LEU A 332 -5.92 21.65 1.13
N GLY A 333 -5.34 22.31 0.13
CA GLY A 333 -3.89 22.46 -0.01
C GLY A 333 -3.26 21.51 -1.02
N TYR A 334 -1.98 21.15 -0.81
CA TYR A 334 -1.29 20.12 -1.60
C TYR A 334 -1.94 18.77 -1.39
N SER A 335 -1.99 17.97 -2.46
CA SER A 335 -2.62 16.65 -2.49
C SER A 335 -1.57 15.57 -2.64
N LEU A 336 -1.56 14.58 -1.74
CA LEU A 336 -0.42 13.68 -1.61
C LEU A 336 -0.75 12.36 -0.91
N ALA A 337 0.01 11.32 -1.23
CA ALA A 337 -0.17 9.97 -0.70
C ALA A 337 1.16 9.25 -0.56
N VAL A 338 1.18 8.17 0.23
CA VAL A 338 2.30 7.22 0.28
C VAL A 338 2.03 6.10 -0.71
N CYS A 339 2.91 5.89 -1.68
CA CYS A 339 2.82 4.86 -2.70
C CYS A 339 3.78 3.71 -2.39
N LEU A 340 3.31 2.46 -2.52
CA LEU A 340 4.12 1.25 -2.29
C LEU A 340 4.40 0.49 -3.58
N THR A 341 3.52 0.59 -4.57
CA THR A 341 3.68 -0.10 -5.84
C THR A 341 3.37 0.84 -6.99
N LYS A 342 4.04 0.67 -8.14
CA LYS A 342 3.63 1.29 -9.40
C LYS A 342 2.86 0.28 -10.23
N GLN A 343 1.83 0.75 -10.92
CA GLN A 343 0.98 -0.06 -11.79
C GLN A 343 0.98 0.50 -13.20
N LEU A 344 0.96 -0.38 -14.20
CA LEU A 344 0.78 -0.02 -15.60
C LEU A 344 -0.71 0.18 -15.89
N TYR A 345 -1.09 1.40 -16.28
CA TYR A 345 -2.44 1.76 -16.68
C TYR A 345 -2.50 1.97 -18.19
N PHE A 346 -3.63 1.62 -18.79
CA PHE A 346 -3.87 1.85 -20.22
C PHE A 346 -4.94 2.92 -20.38
N TRP A 347 -4.61 3.99 -21.10
CA TRP A 347 -5.55 5.02 -21.52
C TRP A 347 -5.53 5.14 -23.04
N GLU A 348 -6.68 4.90 -23.69
CA GLU A 348 -6.80 4.93 -25.16
C GLU A 348 -5.75 4.06 -25.88
N GLY A 349 -5.41 2.90 -25.31
CA GLY A 349 -4.43 1.95 -25.85
C GLY A 349 -2.97 2.32 -25.60
N VAL A 350 -2.70 3.40 -24.88
CA VAL A 350 -1.33 3.81 -24.49
C VAL A 350 -1.10 3.45 -23.03
N GLY A 351 -0.05 2.65 -22.78
CA GLY A 351 0.38 2.28 -21.44
C GLY A 351 1.19 3.39 -20.76
N SER A 352 0.86 3.73 -19.52
CA SER A 352 1.62 4.63 -18.68
C SER A 352 1.72 4.11 -17.24
N TRP A 353 2.87 4.34 -16.60
CA TRP A 353 3.06 3.98 -15.19
C TRP A 353 2.39 5.03 -14.30
N GLY A 354 1.60 4.55 -13.34
CA GLY A 354 1.02 5.35 -12.27
C GLY A 354 1.21 4.69 -10.91
N ALA A 355 0.68 5.30 -9.85
CA ALA A 355 0.64 4.69 -8.53
C ALA A 355 -0.39 3.55 -8.50
N GLY A 356 0.02 2.40 -7.94
CA GLY A 356 -0.83 1.26 -7.65
C GLY A 356 -1.35 1.33 -6.21
N GLU A 357 -0.84 0.42 -5.37
CA GLU A 357 -1.12 0.41 -3.94
C GLU A 357 -0.55 1.65 -3.25
N GLN A 358 -1.43 2.35 -2.53
CA GLN A 358 -1.10 3.60 -1.86
C GLN A 358 -2.00 3.84 -0.65
N TYR A 359 -1.56 4.72 0.25
CA TYR A 359 -2.20 5.00 1.52
C TYR A 359 -2.27 6.50 1.82
N LEU A 360 -3.32 6.90 2.53
CA LEU A 360 -3.43 8.18 3.21
C LEU A 360 -2.57 8.16 4.47
N PHE A 361 -2.26 9.34 5.01
CA PHE A 361 -1.49 9.48 6.24
C PHE A 361 -2.16 8.87 7.48
N ASP A 362 -3.47 8.67 7.45
CA ASP A 362 -4.20 7.96 8.51
C ASP A 362 -4.13 6.43 8.39
N GLY A 363 -3.42 5.90 7.39
CA GLY A 363 -3.27 4.48 7.12
C GLY A 363 -4.42 3.84 6.33
N SER A 364 -5.43 4.61 5.94
CA SER A 364 -6.48 4.11 5.04
C SER A 364 -5.96 3.99 3.60
N ALA A 365 -6.53 3.03 2.85
CA ALA A 365 -6.16 2.84 1.45
C ALA A 365 -6.52 4.09 0.62
N GLY A 366 -5.54 4.58 -0.14
CA GLY A 366 -5.68 5.68 -1.08
C GLY A 366 -6.12 5.23 -2.47
N GLY A 367 -6.26 6.19 -3.38
CA GLY A 367 -6.78 5.95 -4.72
C GLY A 367 -6.83 7.22 -5.56
N MET A 368 -7.27 7.10 -6.81
CA MET A 368 -7.57 8.28 -7.63
C MET A 368 -8.57 9.19 -6.90
N GLY A 369 -8.10 10.37 -6.48
CA GLY A 369 -8.90 11.36 -5.75
C GLY A 369 -9.04 11.13 -4.24
N LEU A 370 -8.51 10.03 -3.69
CA LEU A 370 -8.47 9.76 -2.25
C LEU A 370 -7.03 9.89 -1.76
N VAL A 371 -6.73 11.07 -1.23
CA VAL A 371 -5.37 11.50 -0.88
C VAL A 371 -5.37 12.30 0.43
N SER A 372 -4.20 12.42 1.03
CA SER A 372 -3.95 13.31 2.17
C SER A 372 -3.64 14.72 1.71
N HIS A 373 -3.78 15.67 2.65
CA HIS A 373 -3.61 17.08 2.33
C HIS A 373 -2.71 17.81 3.32
N LEU A 374 -1.87 18.70 2.80
CA LEU A 374 -1.05 19.65 3.57
C LEU A 374 -1.22 21.05 3.01
N LYS A 375 -1.51 22.02 3.89
CA LYS A 375 -1.73 23.42 3.51
C LYS A 375 -0.79 24.37 4.26
N PRO A 376 0.51 24.40 3.90
CA PRO A 376 1.45 25.35 4.48
C PRO A 376 1.07 26.80 4.16
N GLU A 377 1.01 27.67 5.16
CA GLU A 377 0.83 29.14 4.96
C GLU A 377 2.14 29.84 4.58
N VAL A 378 3.27 29.23 4.95
CA VAL A 378 4.64 29.63 4.65
C VAL A 378 5.42 28.40 4.21
N GLU A 379 6.57 28.57 3.56
CA GLU A 379 7.45 27.43 3.26
C GLU A 379 7.71 26.62 4.54
N THR A 380 7.41 25.32 4.49
CA THR A 380 7.40 24.43 5.66
C THR A 380 8.08 23.12 5.31
N THR A 381 8.97 22.68 6.18
CA THR A 381 9.57 21.34 6.12
C THR A 381 8.85 20.42 7.09
N TYR A 382 8.38 19.29 6.58
CA TYR A 382 7.68 18.24 7.31
C TYR A 382 8.60 17.05 7.50
N ASP A 383 8.68 16.56 8.73
CA ASP A 383 9.30 15.28 9.05
C ASP A 383 8.23 14.18 8.97
N LEU A 384 8.53 13.12 8.23
CA LEU A 384 7.59 12.08 7.85
C LEU A 384 8.10 10.74 8.36
N VAL A 385 7.23 10.00 9.07
CA VAL A 385 7.52 8.65 9.54
C VAL A 385 6.37 7.73 9.14
N TYR A 386 6.58 6.88 8.15
CA TYR A 386 5.63 5.89 7.67
C TYR A 386 5.85 4.55 8.38
N ASN A 387 4.79 3.92 8.86
CA ASN A 387 4.84 2.58 9.44
C ASN A 387 4.31 1.54 8.45
N ALA A 388 5.13 0.58 8.04
CA ALA A 388 4.74 -0.42 7.03
C ALA A 388 3.72 -1.46 7.51
N ILE A 389 3.52 -1.62 8.82
CA ILE A 389 2.53 -2.55 9.39
C ILE A 389 1.14 -1.90 9.47
N THR A 390 1.07 -0.65 9.91
CA THR A 390 -0.20 0.07 10.12
C THR A 390 -0.57 0.98 8.95
N HIS A 391 0.38 1.23 8.05
CA HIS A 391 0.33 2.20 6.95
C HIS A 391 0.12 3.66 7.37
N ILE A 392 0.16 3.97 8.68
CA ILE A 392 0.03 5.33 9.20
C ILE A 392 1.32 6.12 8.94
N THR A 393 1.17 7.36 8.48
CA THR A 393 2.26 8.33 8.36
C THR A 393 2.14 9.39 9.44
N THR A 394 3.10 9.42 10.35
CA THR A 394 3.24 10.52 11.31
C THR A 394 3.88 11.71 10.59
N VAL A 395 3.21 12.86 10.64
CA VAL A 395 3.69 14.11 10.03
C VAL A 395 3.94 15.13 11.14
N THR A 396 5.18 15.59 11.22
CA THR A 396 5.64 16.54 12.26
C THR A 396 6.25 17.78 11.62
N VAL A 397 6.09 18.93 12.25
CA VAL A 397 6.75 20.19 11.89
C VAL A 397 7.49 20.71 13.10
N THR A 398 8.79 20.90 12.99
CA THR A 398 9.58 21.59 14.02
C THR A 398 9.21 23.06 14.06
N LEU A 399 8.87 23.57 15.24
CA LEU A 399 8.59 25.00 15.40
C LEU A 399 9.89 25.79 15.29
N ALA A 400 9.84 26.95 14.65
CA ALA A 400 11.01 27.83 14.54
C ALA A 400 11.56 28.23 15.91
N GLU A 401 10.67 28.36 16.89
CA GLU A 401 10.96 28.73 18.27
C GLU A 401 10.06 27.91 19.21
N PRO A 402 10.50 27.56 20.44
CA PRO A 402 9.64 26.94 21.43
C PRO A 402 8.42 27.81 21.76
N VAL A 403 7.26 27.16 21.93
CA VAL A 403 5.99 27.86 22.21
C VAL A 403 5.38 27.36 23.51
N ILE A 404 5.06 28.28 24.43
CA ILE A 404 4.21 27.95 25.58
C ILE A 404 2.76 28.12 25.16
N TYR A 405 1.96 27.08 25.36
CA TYR A 405 0.55 27.03 25.03
C TYR A 405 -0.24 26.36 26.15
N GLY A 406 -1.56 26.50 26.12
CA GLY A 406 -2.39 26.03 27.23
C GLY A 406 -3.83 26.43 27.12
N ASP A 407 -4.58 26.27 28.20
CA ASP A 407 -5.97 26.72 28.30
C ASP A 407 -6.12 28.24 28.05
N PHE A 408 -5.15 29.06 28.46
CA PHE A 408 -5.12 30.50 28.15
C PHE A 408 -5.08 30.80 26.65
N SER A 409 -4.44 29.93 25.85
CA SER A 409 -4.36 30.04 24.39
C SER A 409 -5.46 29.23 23.69
N SER A 410 -6.43 28.69 24.44
CA SER A 410 -7.41 27.71 23.95
C SER A 410 -6.73 26.51 23.25
N TRP A 411 -5.58 26.10 23.78
CA TRP A 411 -4.70 25.06 23.24
C TRP A 411 -4.16 25.33 21.83
N SER A 412 -4.27 26.57 21.36
CA SER A 412 -3.70 26.99 20.08
C SER A 412 -2.19 27.16 20.19
N LEU A 413 -1.48 26.71 19.15
CA LEU A 413 -0.05 26.92 18.91
C LEU A 413 0.20 28.05 17.89
N ASP A 414 -0.82 28.86 17.61
CA ASP A 414 -0.71 30.07 16.82
C ASP A 414 0.04 31.14 17.62
N PRO A 415 1.11 31.75 17.07
CA PRO A 415 1.82 32.87 17.70
C PRO A 415 0.92 34.03 18.14
N ALA A 416 -0.27 34.21 17.56
CA ALA A 416 -1.23 35.24 17.98
C ALA A 416 -1.90 34.94 19.33
N ASN A 417 -1.94 33.66 19.75
CA ASN A 417 -2.65 33.20 20.94
C ASN A 417 -1.73 32.56 21.98
N ALA A 418 -0.55 32.09 21.58
CA ALA A 418 0.44 31.42 22.42
C ALA A 418 1.65 32.33 22.72
N ILE A 419 2.52 31.90 23.64
CA ILE A 419 3.73 32.63 24.00
C ILE A 419 4.90 32.05 23.21
N VAL A 420 5.42 32.80 22.25
CA VAL A 420 6.64 32.45 21.52
C VAL A 420 7.85 32.83 22.36
N LEU A 421 8.75 31.88 22.62
CA LEU A 421 9.99 32.10 23.35
C LEU A 421 11.10 32.35 22.33
N ASN A 422 11.65 33.57 22.30
CA ASN A 422 12.68 33.93 21.33
C ASN A 422 14.05 33.53 21.86
N GLN A 423 14.92 33.01 21.00
CA GLN A 423 16.30 32.71 21.37
C GLN A 423 17.01 33.93 21.97
N ASP A 424 17.69 33.72 23.10
CA ASP A 424 18.51 34.73 23.75
C ASP A 424 19.76 35.04 22.92
N ALA A 425 20.14 36.32 22.87
CA ALA A 425 21.26 36.76 22.03
C ALA A 425 22.64 36.36 22.59
N GLU A 426 22.73 36.02 23.88
CA GLU A 426 23.96 35.69 24.58
C GLU A 426 24.10 34.18 24.87
N ASP A 427 23.00 33.42 24.86
CA ASP A 427 23.00 31.96 25.04
C ASP A 427 22.06 31.25 24.05
N GLU A 428 22.64 30.48 23.12
CA GLU A 428 21.91 29.75 22.08
C GLU A 428 20.93 28.69 22.63
N ASN A 429 21.10 28.29 23.89
CA ASN A 429 20.24 27.31 24.56
C ASN A 429 19.11 27.94 25.36
N LEU A 430 19.08 29.26 25.51
CA LEU A 430 18.03 29.94 26.28
C LEU A 430 17.03 30.62 25.36
N PHE A 431 15.75 30.47 25.68
CA PHE A 431 14.64 31.07 24.95
C PHE A 431 13.76 31.84 25.93
N ILE A 432 13.48 33.10 25.62
CA ILE A 432 12.83 34.04 26.54
C ILE A 432 11.57 34.61 25.91
N GLY A 433 10.47 34.62 26.66
CA GLY A 433 9.21 35.24 26.26
C GLY A 433 8.55 35.96 27.43
N THR A 434 7.83 37.03 27.13
CA THR A 434 7.09 37.81 28.13
C THR A 434 5.61 37.79 27.80
N PHE A 435 4.76 37.58 28.80
CA PHE A 435 3.32 37.60 28.62
C PHE A 435 2.59 38.17 29.83
N ASN A 436 1.57 38.98 29.57
CA ASN A 436 0.68 39.49 30.60
C ASN A 436 -0.45 38.47 30.85
N MET A 437 -0.24 37.55 31.79
CA MET A 437 -1.27 36.58 32.14
C MET A 437 -2.35 37.24 33.00
N PRO A 438 -3.65 37.06 32.68
CA PRO A 438 -4.72 37.48 33.54
C PRO A 438 -4.80 36.64 34.82
N ALA A 439 -5.51 37.15 35.82
CA ALA A 439 -5.84 36.37 37.02
C ALA A 439 -6.67 35.14 36.61
N TYR A 440 -6.38 34.00 37.21
CA TYR A 440 -7.17 32.80 36.98
C TYR A 440 -8.55 32.96 37.65
N THR A 441 -9.61 32.87 36.84
CA THR A 441 -11.01 32.99 37.31
C THR A 441 -11.81 31.70 37.12
N GLY A 442 -11.14 30.64 36.66
CA GLY A 442 -11.75 29.35 36.40
C GLY A 442 -12.04 28.55 37.67
N THR A 443 -12.74 27.43 37.51
CA THR A 443 -12.89 26.41 38.55
C THR A 443 -11.81 25.36 38.34
N GLY A 444 -10.83 25.25 39.24
CA GLY A 444 -9.76 24.25 39.11
C GLY A 444 -8.44 24.68 39.73
N GLU A 445 -7.37 24.09 39.22
CA GLU A 445 -5.98 24.17 39.73
C GLU A 445 -5.16 25.24 39.00
N GLY A 446 -5.79 26.25 38.41
CA GLY A 446 -5.09 27.28 37.62
C GLY A 446 -5.00 26.97 36.13
N TYR A 447 -4.17 27.74 35.42
CA TYR A 447 -3.89 27.59 33.99
C TYR A 447 -3.09 26.32 33.72
N MET A 448 -3.44 25.60 32.66
CA MET A 448 -2.73 24.41 32.18
C MET A 448 -1.79 24.80 31.06
N LEU A 449 -0.50 24.53 31.21
CA LEU A 449 0.59 25.02 30.36
C LEU A 449 1.56 23.90 29.98
N ALA A 450 2.13 23.97 28.79
CA ALA A 450 3.27 23.16 28.39
C ALA A 450 4.15 23.92 27.39
N VAL A 451 5.42 23.53 27.26
CA VAL A 451 6.29 24.01 26.19
C VAL A 451 6.20 23.02 25.03
N CYS A 452 5.86 23.50 23.84
CA CYS A 452 5.77 22.72 22.62
C CYS A 452 6.96 23.04 21.72
N LEU A 453 7.61 22.00 21.18
CA LEU A 453 8.72 22.13 20.22
C LEU A 453 8.31 21.74 18.80
N THR A 454 7.33 20.85 18.65
CA THR A 454 6.88 20.41 17.33
C THR A 454 5.36 20.37 17.25
N LYS A 455 4.82 20.65 16.06
CA LYS A 455 3.42 20.40 15.71
C LYS A 455 3.33 19.02 15.07
N GLN A 456 2.27 18.28 15.37
CA GLN A 456 2.01 16.98 14.76
C GLN A 456 0.61 16.97 14.16
N LEU A 457 0.47 16.35 12.99
CA LEU A 457 -0.83 16.10 12.37
C LEU A 457 -1.48 14.86 12.99
N TYR A 458 -2.67 15.04 13.57
CA TYR A 458 -3.47 13.97 14.15
C TYR A 458 -4.73 13.76 13.34
N PHE A 459 -5.13 12.50 13.17
CA PHE A 459 -6.38 12.13 12.52
C PHE A 459 -7.40 11.69 13.55
N TRP A 460 -8.56 12.36 13.57
CA TRP A 460 -9.72 11.95 14.35
C TRP A 460 -10.93 11.83 13.45
N GLU A 461 -11.54 10.64 13.40
CA GLU A 461 -12.70 10.36 12.54
C GLU A 461 -12.49 10.74 11.06
N GLY A 462 -11.27 10.55 10.55
CA GLY A 462 -10.88 10.86 9.16
C GLY A 462 -10.58 12.34 8.89
N VAL A 463 -10.63 13.20 9.92
CA VAL A 463 -10.29 14.62 9.81
C VAL A 463 -8.90 14.87 10.41
N GLY A 464 -8.00 15.40 9.59
CA GLY A 464 -6.67 15.84 10.02
C GLY A 464 -6.73 17.17 10.77
N SER A 465 -6.07 17.24 11.91
CA SER A 465 -5.92 18.47 12.70
C SER A 465 -4.51 18.60 13.28
N TRP A 466 -3.97 19.81 13.27
CA TRP A 466 -2.67 20.07 13.89
C TRP A 466 -2.81 20.18 15.41
N GLY A 467 -2.03 19.40 16.13
CA GLY A 467 -1.89 19.45 17.58
C GLY A 467 -0.44 19.61 18.00
N ALA A 468 -0.21 19.61 19.31
CA ALA A 468 1.14 19.53 19.85
C ALA A 468 1.74 18.13 19.63
N GLY A 469 2.97 18.07 19.13
CA GLY A 469 3.77 16.87 19.02
C GLY A 469 4.65 16.72 20.25
N LYS A 470 5.94 17.01 20.10
CA LYS A 470 6.92 16.95 21.18
C LYS A 470 6.75 18.14 22.12
N GLN A 471 6.49 17.85 23.39
CA GLN A 471 6.20 18.85 24.41
C GLN A 471 6.80 18.48 25.77
N TYR A 472 7.02 19.49 26.61
CA TYR A 472 7.68 19.39 27.90
C TYR A 472 6.90 20.13 28.99
N LEU A 473 6.97 19.58 30.20
CA LEU A 473 6.60 20.26 31.44
C LEU A 473 7.66 21.31 31.79
N PHE A 474 7.34 22.24 32.69
CA PHE A 474 8.29 23.26 33.12
C PHE A 474 9.44 22.65 33.95
N SER A 475 9.24 21.48 34.55
CA SER A 475 10.31 20.68 35.16
C SER A 475 11.32 20.10 34.18
N GLY A 476 11.04 20.12 32.87
CA GLY A 476 11.85 19.48 31.82
C GLY A 476 11.45 18.04 31.50
N ASP A 477 10.50 17.47 32.24
CA ASP A 477 9.95 16.14 31.95
C ASP A 477 9.08 16.16 30.68
N ASP A 478 8.98 15.01 30.00
CA ASP A 478 8.11 14.87 28.82
C ASP A 478 6.65 15.16 29.16
N GLY A 479 6.06 16.10 28.44
CA GLY A 479 4.64 16.42 28.51
C GLY A 479 3.78 15.48 27.68
N GLY A 480 2.47 15.72 27.67
CA GLY A 480 1.56 15.04 26.75
C GLY A 480 0.10 15.34 27.06
N MET A 481 -0.81 14.64 26.39
CA MET A 481 -2.24 14.74 26.67
C MET A 481 -2.52 14.40 28.15
N GLY A 482 -2.97 15.39 28.93
CA GLY A 482 -3.22 15.27 30.37
C GLY A 482 -1.98 15.40 31.28
N LYS A 483 -0.78 15.59 30.74
CA LYS A 483 0.45 15.89 31.48
C LYS A 483 0.90 17.30 31.16
N VAL A 484 0.61 18.22 32.08
CA VAL A 484 0.87 19.66 31.93
C VAL A 484 1.34 20.27 33.24
N THR A 485 1.93 21.45 33.12
CA THR A 485 2.25 22.33 34.25
C THR A 485 1.05 23.21 34.57
N TYR A 486 0.77 23.40 35.85
CA TYR A 486 -0.29 24.26 36.34
C TYR A 486 0.28 25.57 36.87
N LEU A 487 -0.45 26.66 36.63
CA LEU A 487 -0.08 27.99 37.08
C LEU A 487 -1.32 28.73 37.60
N ASP A 488 -1.37 28.93 38.92
CA ASP A 488 -2.42 29.71 39.55
C ASP A 488 -1.96 31.16 39.79
N LEU A 489 -2.79 32.12 39.39
CA LEU A 489 -2.51 33.55 39.49
C LEU A 489 -3.71 34.25 40.14
N ASP A 490 -3.47 34.87 41.29
CA ASP A 490 -4.48 35.60 42.05
C ASP A 490 -4.79 36.99 41.47
N GLU A 491 -3.87 37.56 40.71
CA GLU A 491 -4.04 38.80 39.97
C GLU A 491 -3.35 38.73 38.60
N ALA A 492 -3.74 39.63 37.70
CA ALA A 492 -3.09 39.74 36.40
C ALA A 492 -1.68 40.31 36.56
N MET A 493 -0.68 39.68 35.93
CA MET A 493 0.71 40.13 36.01
C MET A 493 1.53 39.77 34.77
N GLU A 494 2.59 40.54 34.54
CA GLU A 494 3.58 40.28 33.49
C GLU A 494 4.57 39.22 33.96
N LEU A 495 4.65 38.10 33.25
CA LEU A 495 5.57 37.01 33.53
C LEU A 495 6.62 36.91 32.44
N VAL A 496 7.88 36.73 32.85
CA VAL A 496 8.98 36.37 31.95
C VAL A 496 9.23 34.87 32.08
N PHE A 497 9.15 34.17 30.96
CA PHE A 497 9.42 32.74 30.85
C PHE A 497 10.81 32.54 30.24
N THR A 498 11.60 31.64 30.81
CA THR A 498 12.93 31.28 30.30
C THR A 498 13.03 29.77 30.18
N TYR A 499 13.07 29.28 28.94
CA TYR A 499 13.22 27.88 28.58
C TYR A 499 14.67 27.55 28.22
N ASN A 500 15.19 26.42 28.70
CA ASN A 500 16.52 25.92 28.35
C ASN A 500 16.40 24.71 27.41
N ALA A 501 16.88 24.80 26.19
CA ALA A 501 16.76 23.73 25.19
C ALA A 501 17.61 22.49 25.48
N THR A 502 18.64 22.58 26.35
CA THR A 502 19.45 21.42 26.76
C THR A 502 18.78 20.61 27.87
N THR A 503 18.23 21.28 28.88
CA THR A 503 17.58 20.62 30.03
C THR A 503 16.07 20.49 29.88
N HIS A 504 15.51 21.16 28.88
CA HIS A 504 14.07 21.34 28.65
C HIS A 504 13.31 22.03 29.79
N GLN A 505 14.02 22.60 30.76
CA GLN A 505 13.41 23.28 31.91
C GLN A 505 12.93 24.68 31.56
N THR A 506 11.80 25.07 32.14
CA THR A 506 11.25 26.42 32.04
C THR A 506 11.16 27.05 33.42
N SER A 507 11.74 28.23 33.57
CA SER A 507 11.60 29.06 34.77
C SER A 507 10.70 30.27 34.51
N ILE A 508 10.04 30.74 35.57
CA ILE A 508 9.17 31.93 35.53
C ILE A 508 9.76 32.99 36.45
N THR A 509 9.96 34.20 35.92
CA THR A 509 10.34 35.38 36.68
C THR A 509 9.15 36.34 36.76
N PRO A 510 8.48 36.46 37.92
CA PRO A 510 7.39 37.41 38.12
C PRO A 510 7.91 38.84 38.36
N PRO A 511 7.03 39.86 38.39
CA PRO A 511 7.41 41.22 38.76
C PRO A 511 7.99 41.28 40.18
N THR A 512 8.82 42.30 40.43
CA THR A 512 9.44 42.50 41.75
C THR A 512 8.37 42.54 42.85
N GLU A 513 8.61 41.85 43.97
CA GLU A 513 7.67 41.68 45.11
C GLU A 513 6.52 40.68 44.92
N LYS A 514 6.45 40.00 43.77
CA LYS A 514 5.49 38.91 43.53
C LYS A 514 6.20 37.55 43.52
N SER A 515 5.45 36.50 43.84
CA SER A 515 5.92 35.12 43.81
C SER A 515 4.92 34.27 43.04
N VAL A 516 5.42 33.52 42.07
CA VAL A 516 4.62 32.60 41.27
C VAL A 516 5.37 31.27 41.25
N ALA A 517 4.67 30.18 41.54
CA ALA A 517 5.24 28.85 41.58
C ALA A 517 4.42 27.93 40.67
N PRO A 518 4.94 27.55 39.49
CA PRO A 518 4.30 26.53 38.67
C PRO A 518 4.33 25.19 39.41
N PHE A 519 3.30 24.38 39.25
CA PHE A 519 3.22 23.07 39.88
C PHE A 519 2.74 21.98 38.92
N GLU A 520 3.05 20.73 39.25
CA GLU A 520 2.81 19.55 38.43
C GLU A 520 2.19 18.47 39.30
N LYS A 521 1.25 17.70 38.75
CA LYS A 521 0.67 16.56 39.46
C LYS A 521 1.69 15.44 39.60
N LEU A 522 1.78 14.89 40.79
CA LEU A 522 2.52 13.65 41.02
C LEU A 522 1.74 12.49 40.38
N ALA A 523 2.47 11.50 39.85
CA ALA A 523 1.87 10.31 39.23
C ALA A 523 0.96 9.52 40.20
N ALA A 524 1.25 9.61 41.51
CA ALA A 524 0.40 9.13 42.58
C ALA A 524 0.61 10.00 43.84
N PRO A 525 -0.34 9.99 44.79
CA PRO A 525 -0.15 10.61 46.09
C PRO A 525 1.15 10.11 46.72
N THR A 526 1.97 11.03 47.21
CA THR A 526 3.26 10.71 47.81
C THR A 526 3.25 11.13 49.27
N LEU A 527 3.64 10.21 50.15
CA LEU A 527 3.78 10.52 51.55
C LEU A 527 5.11 11.26 51.75
N TYR A 528 5.05 12.53 52.11
CA TYR A 528 6.24 13.34 52.36
C TYR A 528 6.41 13.53 53.87
N GLY A 529 7.63 13.31 54.36
CA GLY A 529 7.90 13.43 55.79
C GLY A 529 9.39 13.49 56.11
N THR A 530 9.71 13.94 57.33
CA THR A 530 11.08 14.03 57.83
C THR A 530 11.42 12.83 58.71
N PHE A 531 12.56 12.19 58.46
CA PHE A 531 13.19 11.24 59.38
C PHE A 531 14.42 11.89 59.97
N THR A 532 14.38 12.22 61.25
CA THR A 532 15.63 12.44 61.99
C THR A 532 16.14 11.07 62.43
N ARG A 533 17.06 10.50 61.67
CA ARG A 533 17.95 9.47 62.19
C ARG A 533 19.04 10.20 62.97
N VAL A 534 19.44 9.65 64.12
CA VAL A 534 20.27 10.26 65.19
C VAL A 534 21.60 10.89 64.72
N ASP A 535 22.03 10.67 63.47
CA ASP A 535 23.39 10.98 63.03
C ASP A 535 23.50 11.93 61.82
N ASP A 536 22.41 12.41 61.20
CA ASP A 536 22.49 13.43 60.13
C ASP A 536 21.15 14.18 59.92
N ASP A 537 21.18 15.51 59.96
CA ASP A 537 20.03 16.44 59.87
C ASP A 537 19.41 16.52 58.44
N SER A 538 19.60 15.52 57.58
CA SER A 538 19.50 15.67 56.12
C SER A 538 18.49 14.79 55.37
N GLN A 539 17.64 13.98 56.01
CA GLN A 539 16.73 13.09 55.27
C GLN A 539 15.24 13.44 55.44
N CYS A 540 14.74 14.30 54.55
CA CYS A 540 13.35 14.25 54.11
C CYS A 540 13.17 13.10 53.11
N PHE A 541 12.01 12.45 53.05
CA PHE A 541 11.67 11.66 51.85
C PHE A 541 11.76 12.56 50.62
N LEU A 542 12.32 12.05 49.52
CA LEU A 542 12.24 12.75 48.25
C LEU A 542 10.78 12.78 47.79
N LEU A 543 10.38 13.84 47.08
CA LEU A 543 9.06 13.87 46.46
C LEU A 543 8.98 12.91 45.27
N GLU A 544 10.12 12.59 44.65
CA GLU A 544 10.24 11.69 43.50
C GLU A 544 11.59 10.94 43.52
N GLY A 545 11.70 9.85 42.74
CA GLY A 545 12.93 9.07 42.59
C GLY A 545 13.19 8.03 43.69
N GLU A 546 14.41 7.49 43.72
CA GLU A 546 14.82 6.49 44.70
C GLU A 546 14.81 7.10 46.11
N GLY A 547 13.88 6.63 46.96
CA GLY A 547 13.66 7.17 48.31
C GLY A 547 12.38 8.01 48.46
N ALA A 548 11.58 8.19 47.40
CA ALA A 548 10.24 8.74 47.51
C ALA A 548 9.22 7.71 48.01
N ALA A 549 8.39 8.10 48.97
CA ALA A 549 7.34 7.26 49.53
C ALA A 549 6.04 7.35 48.69
N ILE A 550 6.13 6.93 47.43
CA ILE A 550 5.04 6.94 46.45
C ILE A 550 4.00 5.88 46.83
N MET A 551 2.74 6.28 46.96
CA MET A 551 1.64 5.37 47.30
C MET A 551 1.14 4.63 46.06
N THR A 552 0.84 3.34 46.22
CA THR A 552 0.28 2.47 45.17
C THR A 552 -1.23 2.40 45.27
N LYS A 553 -1.94 2.36 44.13
CA LYS A 553 -3.40 2.22 44.13
C LYS A 553 -3.84 0.89 44.74
N VAL A 554 -4.83 0.93 45.64
CA VAL A 554 -5.40 -0.28 46.27
C VAL A 554 -6.25 -1.04 45.25
N VAL A 555 -5.99 -2.34 45.09
CA VAL A 555 -6.70 -3.19 44.13
C VAL A 555 -8.18 -3.29 44.46
N GLY A 556 -9.03 -2.98 43.48
CA GLY A 556 -10.50 -3.05 43.61
C GLY A 556 -11.15 -1.77 44.14
N GLU A 557 -10.36 -0.77 44.53
CA GLU A 557 -10.85 0.50 45.07
C GLU A 557 -10.57 1.64 44.08
N THR A 558 -11.52 2.54 43.88
CA THR A 558 -11.39 3.63 42.90
C THR A 558 -10.50 4.76 43.40
N ASP A 559 -10.55 5.03 44.70
CA ASP A 559 -10.04 6.27 45.31
C ASP A 559 -9.02 6.03 46.44
N LEU A 560 -8.58 4.79 46.67
CA LEU A 560 -7.63 4.47 47.74
C LEU A 560 -6.22 4.22 47.20
N TYR A 561 -5.24 4.80 47.89
CA TYR A 561 -3.82 4.60 47.66
C TYR A 561 -3.15 4.17 48.96
N GLU A 562 -2.14 3.33 48.91
CA GLU A 562 -1.46 2.80 50.08
C GLU A 562 0.06 2.73 49.95
N ILE A 563 0.75 2.80 51.08
CA ILE A 563 2.17 2.47 51.18
C ILE A 563 2.44 1.82 52.54
N THR A 564 3.37 0.87 52.59
CA THR A 564 3.87 0.33 53.85
C THR A 564 5.28 0.82 54.11
N LEU A 565 5.49 1.51 55.22
CA LEU A 565 6.78 2.02 55.66
C LEU A 565 7.22 1.32 56.93
N THR A 566 8.51 0.98 57.03
CA THR A 566 9.08 0.49 58.29
C THR A 566 9.60 1.67 59.10
N LEU A 567 8.99 1.94 60.25
CA LEU A 567 9.29 3.10 61.09
C LEU A 567 9.90 2.65 62.43
N PRO A 568 11.05 3.21 62.85
CA PRO A 568 11.55 3.02 64.21
C PRO A 568 10.77 3.84 65.24
N VAL A 569 10.97 3.56 66.53
CA VAL A 569 10.46 4.44 67.61
C VAL A 569 11.06 5.83 67.43
N PHE A 570 10.23 6.86 67.44
CA PHE A 570 10.69 8.23 67.26
C PHE A 570 11.59 8.65 68.43
N VAL A 571 12.75 9.25 68.12
CA VAL A 571 13.64 9.87 69.10
C VAL A 571 13.81 11.32 68.70
N ALA A 572 13.36 12.23 69.57
CA ALA A 572 13.44 13.66 69.29
C ALA A 572 14.91 14.08 69.08
N PRO A 573 15.22 14.85 68.02
CA PRO A 573 16.57 15.33 67.80
C PRO A 573 17.00 16.29 68.92
N THR A 574 18.28 16.23 69.30
CA THR A 574 18.84 17.04 70.38
C THR A 574 19.23 18.46 69.93
N THR A 575 19.22 18.73 68.63
CA THR A 575 19.55 20.02 67.98
C THR A 575 18.68 20.22 66.72
N GLY A 576 18.50 21.46 66.25
CA GLY A 576 17.77 21.78 65.01
C GLY A 576 16.43 22.49 65.18
N TYR A 577 15.72 22.74 64.07
CA TYR A 577 14.43 23.46 64.05
C TYR A 577 13.25 22.68 64.68
N TYR A 578 13.42 21.37 64.90
CA TYR A 578 12.35 20.44 65.28
C TYR A 578 12.53 19.82 66.69
N THR A 579 13.36 20.41 67.54
CA THR A 579 13.71 19.87 68.88
C THR A 579 12.55 19.85 69.89
N ALA A 580 11.38 20.40 69.53
CA ALA A 580 10.21 20.48 70.40
C ALA A 580 9.11 19.46 70.08
N ASP A 581 9.23 18.71 68.98
CA ASP A 581 8.19 17.78 68.53
C ASP A 581 8.37 16.38 69.13
N ALA A 582 7.25 15.71 69.40
CA ALA A 582 7.22 14.39 69.99
C ALA A 582 6.97 13.23 68.99
N GLY A 583 7.11 13.45 67.68
CA GLY A 583 6.80 12.43 66.67
C GLY A 583 7.26 12.73 65.24
N TYR A 584 7.01 11.79 64.33
CA TYR A 584 7.27 11.95 62.89
C TYR A 584 6.29 12.92 62.27
N ARG A 585 6.78 13.79 61.38
CA ARG A 585 5.98 14.74 60.62
C ARG A 585 5.69 14.17 59.24
N PHE A 586 4.42 13.97 58.93
CA PHE A 586 3.96 13.53 57.61
C PHE A 586 2.89 14.44 57.04
N ILE A 587 2.90 14.52 55.71
CA ILE A 587 1.84 15.07 54.89
C ILE A 587 1.67 14.17 53.67
N THR A 588 0.49 14.21 53.06
CA THR A 588 0.27 13.60 51.76
C THR A 588 0.32 14.70 50.71
N VAL A 589 1.21 14.54 49.74
CA VAL A 589 1.47 15.53 48.68
C VAL A 589 0.90 15.00 47.37
N LEU A 590 0.17 15.86 46.66
CA LEU A 590 -0.47 15.55 45.38
C LEU A 590 0.18 16.27 44.20
N THR A 591 0.75 17.45 44.44
CA THR A 591 1.47 18.20 43.41
C THR A 591 2.85 18.64 43.90
N LYS A 592 3.79 18.82 42.96
CA LYS A 592 5.13 19.34 43.19
C LYS A 592 5.28 20.69 42.51
N ALA A 593 6.05 21.61 43.07
CA ALA A 593 6.43 22.87 42.43
C ALA A 593 7.96 22.95 42.31
N ASN A 594 8.47 23.35 41.15
CA ASN A 594 9.90 23.60 40.96
C ASN A 594 10.16 25.12 41.05
N VAL A 595 11.02 25.54 41.97
CA VAL A 595 11.40 26.96 42.14
C VAL A 595 12.91 27.19 41.97
N GLY A 596 13.57 26.35 41.17
CA GLY A 596 14.97 26.51 40.77
C GLY A 596 16.01 26.06 41.80
N TRP A 597 15.65 25.93 43.08
CA TRP A 597 16.53 25.41 44.16
C TRP A 597 16.10 24.04 44.69
N GLY A 598 15.06 23.43 44.12
CA GLY A 598 14.51 22.13 44.51
C GLY A 598 12.99 22.04 44.32
N TYR A 599 12.44 20.84 44.57
CA TYR A 599 11.00 20.59 44.54
C TYR A 599 10.35 20.94 45.88
N TYR A 600 9.22 21.64 45.83
CA TYR A 600 8.35 21.93 46.96
C TYR A 600 7.07 21.12 46.82
N ALA A 601 6.48 20.76 47.96
CA ALA A 601 5.14 20.21 47.99
C ALA A 601 4.12 21.33 47.72
N GLY A 602 3.31 21.16 46.67
CA GLY A 602 2.27 22.09 46.27
C GLY A 602 0.98 21.82 47.03
N GLU A 603 0.07 21.08 46.42
CA GLU A 603 -1.15 20.62 47.06
C GLU A 603 -0.81 19.51 48.06
N GLN A 604 -1.10 19.78 49.33
CA GLN A 604 -0.71 18.92 50.43
C GLN A 604 -1.75 18.90 51.55
N TYR A 605 -1.96 17.72 52.11
CA TYR A 605 -2.98 17.45 53.10
C TYR A 605 -2.38 16.90 54.38
N LEU A 606 -2.94 17.35 55.50
CA LEU A 606 -2.83 16.67 56.78
C LEU A 606 -3.63 15.36 56.70
N PHE A 607 -3.33 14.43 57.61
CA PHE A 607 -3.96 13.12 57.62
C PHE A 607 -5.47 13.18 57.91
N ASP A 608 -5.95 14.27 58.51
CA ASP A 608 -7.38 14.51 58.72
C ASP A 608 -8.10 15.02 57.46
N GLY A 609 -7.39 15.21 56.34
CA GLY A 609 -7.91 15.69 55.07
C GLY A 609 -7.96 17.22 54.94
N SER A 610 -7.52 17.98 55.94
CA SER A 610 -7.40 19.44 55.82
C SER A 610 -6.13 19.85 55.06
N PRO A 611 -6.16 20.96 54.28
CA PRO A 611 -4.97 21.47 53.62
C PRO A 611 -3.88 21.82 54.62
N ALA A 612 -2.65 21.32 54.42
CA ALA A 612 -1.57 21.51 55.39
C ALA A 612 -1.00 22.94 55.39
N GLY A 613 -0.95 23.59 54.23
CA GLY A 613 -0.29 24.89 54.05
C GLY A 613 1.21 24.85 54.34
N MET A 614 1.93 25.94 54.07
CA MET A 614 3.39 25.95 54.21
C MET A 614 3.84 25.67 55.65
N GLY A 615 4.60 24.59 55.85
CA GLY A 615 5.14 24.17 57.16
C GLY A 615 4.19 23.36 58.05
N GLY A 616 2.94 23.13 57.62
CA GLY A 616 2.00 22.25 58.31
C GLY A 616 2.37 20.78 58.15
N ALA A 617 2.19 19.97 59.20
CA ALA A 617 2.38 18.52 59.15
C ALA A 617 1.53 17.80 60.19
N THR A 618 1.13 16.57 59.88
CA THR A 618 0.57 15.65 60.87
C THR A 618 1.71 15.04 61.66
N ILE A 619 1.66 15.18 62.99
CA ILE A 619 2.63 14.54 63.87
C ILE A 619 2.06 13.19 64.32
N ILE A 620 2.79 12.11 64.05
CA ILE A 620 2.45 10.77 64.52
C ILE A 620 3.51 10.25 65.49
N ASN A 621 3.06 9.68 66.61
CA ASN A 621 3.94 9.15 67.64
C ASN A 621 4.02 7.63 67.50
N ILE A 622 5.16 7.15 67.02
CA ILE A 622 5.43 5.72 66.89
C ILE A 622 6.09 5.25 68.18
N THR A 623 5.33 4.55 69.02
CA THR A 623 5.80 4.02 70.32
C THR A 623 6.44 2.64 70.22
N GLU A 624 6.26 1.94 69.10
CA GLU A 624 6.82 0.63 68.84
C GLU A 624 7.36 0.59 67.41
N ALA A 625 8.61 0.15 67.23
CA ALA A 625 9.16 -0.02 65.88
C ALA A 625 8.38 -1.10 65.11
N GLY A 626 8.19 -0.91 63.80
CA GLY A 626 7.50 -1.89 62.96
C GLY A 626 7.10 -1.37 61.59
N ALA A 627 6.38 -2.21 60.83
CA ALA A 627 5.77 -1.82 59.57
C ALA A 627 4.43 -1.11 59.81
N TYR A 628 4.22 0.02 59.13
CA TYR A 628 3.02 0.82 59.20
C TYR A 628 2.46 1.01 57.80
N ARG A 629 1.19 0.62 57.61
CA ARG A 629 0.44 0.81 56.36
C ARG A 629 -0.31 2.12 56.44
N PHE A 630 0.00 3.03 55.52
CA PHE A 630 -0.69 4.30 55.29
C PHE A 630 -1.66 4.11 54.15
N VAL A 631 -2.89 4.61 54.29
CA VAL A 631 -3.94 4.55 53.26
C VAL A 631 -4.55 5.94 53.10
N TYR A 632 -4.37 6.52 51.91
CA TYR A 632 -4.91 7.81 51.50
C TYR A 632 -6.18 7.61 50.66
N ASN A 633 -7.20 8.43 50.91
CA ASN A 633 -8.45 8.45 50.17
C ASN A 633 -8.55 9.74 49.33
N ALA A 634 -8.51 9.62 48.02
CA ALA A 634 -8.49 10.75 47.07
C ALA A 634 -9.81 11.54 47.03
N THR A 635 -10.94 10.96 47.48
CA THR A 635 -12.22 11.67 47.54
C THR A 635 -12.32 12.60 48.75
N THR A 636 -11.72 12.20 49.87
CA THR A 636 -11.84 12.89 51.17
C THR A 636 -10.54 13.58 51.61
N ASN A 637 -9.45 13.32 50.91
CA ASN A 637 -8.08 13.71 51.24
C ASN A 637 -7.54 13.16 52.57
N VAL A 638 -8.28 12.26 53.24
CA VAL A 638 -7.90 11.68 54.53
C VAL A 638 -6.83 10.61 54.33
N THR A 639 -5.81 10.62 55.19
CA THR A 639 -4.80 9.57 55.28
C THR A 639 -4.89 8.88 56.63
N THR A 640 -5.13 7.57 56.63
CA THR A 640 -5.12 6.74 57.84
C THR A 640 -3.84 5.93 57.89
N TYR A 641 -3.42 5.52 59.10
CA TYR A 641 -2.29 4.62 59.25
C TYR A 641 -2.58 3.55 60.31
N THR A 642 -2.07 2.35 60.08
CA THR A 642 -2.22 1.20 60.97
C THR A 642 -0.92 0.41 61.03
N LYS A 643 -0.58 -0.11 62.22
CA LYS A 643 0.56 -1.03 62.36
C LYS A 643 0.20 -2.36 61.70
N VAL A 644 1.10 -2.90 60.90
CA VAL A 644 0.99 -4.23 60.28
C VAL A 644 1.71 -5.24 61.18
N GLU A 645 1.06 -6.36 61.48
CA GLU A 645 1.62 -7.44 62.30
C GLU A 645 2.73 -8.21 61.59
#